data_AF-D6RXG6-F1
#
_entry.id   AF-D6RXG6-F1
#
_cell.length_a   1.000
_cell.length_b   1.000
_cell.length_c   1.000
_cell.angle_alpha   90.00
_cell.angle_beta   90.00
_cell.angle_gamma   90.00
#
_symmetry.space_group_name_H-M   'P 1'
#
loop_
_entity.id
_entity.type
_entity.pdbx_description
1 polymer ?
#
loop_
_entity_poly.entity_id
_entity_poly.type
_entity_poly.pdbx_seq_one_letter_code
_entity_poly.pdbx_strand_id
1 'polypeptide(L)'
;MPDIDKIKQFKREILDNLSNERLSKESFGVSMDVKLPEPGESIVPWISEDLGLEEDDDELDLNFMLDALENEDKLSYSDIFNDNLPSSSSDLRVDRDLGLSTLNDDFDVSSSDSFENNIDKVLDDNSIDLEVASKLDFDKLIDSSELSSEESISNQSNNDSFVSGDDDFLQSNKSNEVNIDDTVNDKSQTDEQAEMFVEDNLNLSTGDNDFENVADDFKFLEYDQNSNSKRFEFKVNYPLFLKHLNSYPRNLRIAIAEALTKENISKYKLEALIDLVEKNKKRLKFIAKFVGDIVGRSIKLPVIYFKAEEFSKLQQKLSYRVSRALLPLIKIASFFIVLVLVSFYFIVDVVFFYVASESKYKEGIESIYANKRELAKALFRDAYYIRPDDKWFINYAKAFEEIRDFDSAEEKYEELFTIEPFSKNSTNRRRKKFNKEGYIAYAFMKISLGEYSQANSILDEVISYDLYDYDALVLKGDNYFKWAKTNPSYYKDSINSYTVLLSKYGQKKEILFKLFNAYIEAGLDTESDNVNNFIKSNEIIDVDEVVYTKYAKKLVDKYISFVTYNQRANNLAINLNYLNGQTNLLNKEFSDFKRNDGRTIFKLDNNVNMNSEIEYVLRKILNKNPNYDKALFESGRYSYYIGDFKKAEAYLLKALNSFRQKNSIEDAGDKILAYKILADIYEKSKDSLRASNIIGLALNDYSFYKKHNLIKGSKEISSIYEKQGDILRSLNDFKSAISSYKLAINEGVDYPDVYYKVGLLSYRENNYDDALKYLFKVESMAGFSSSNEVLNSIALTLYKIGDFLASRSYYLRVMQNLELEKANVLNFNPKENDYHKILLLKEIETYNNLGVVEVMASFSSIRDTKLFNSGVSNLSESAKIFDILNRDEDMVKSVKKDLASLNLRNIFKNSFSKSNVLFYENLSEKL
;
A
#
# COMPACT_ATOMS: atom_id res chain seq x y z
N MET A 1 -35.28 20.45 6.11
CA MET A 1 -34.05 19.68 5.82
C MET A 1 -34.26 18.28 6.35
N PRO A 2 -34.05 17.21 5.56
CA PRO A 2 -34.17 15.86 6.09
C PRO A 2 -33.02 15.61 7.07
N ASP A 3 -33.32 14.83 8.10
CA ASP A 3 -32.45 14.51 9.22
C ASP A 3 -31.23 13.73 8.70
N ILE A 4 -30.05 14.37 8.70
CA ILE A 4 -28.81 13.82 8.10
C ILE A 4 -28.46 12.48 8.73
N ASP A 5 -28.76 12.30 10.02
CA ASP A 5 -28.54 11.03 10.72
C ASP A 5 -29.46 9.94 10.18
N LYS A 6 -30.71 10.27 9.81
CA LYS A 6 -31.61 9.32 9.12
C LYS A 6 -31.18 9.04 7.69
N ILE A 7 -30.59 10.01 6.98
CA ILE A 7 -30.06 9.78 5.63
C ILE A 7 -28.81 8.89 5.70
N LYS A 8 -27.92 9.12 6.67
CA LYS A 8 -26.75 8.27 6.92
C LYS A 8 -27.15 6.86 7.34
N GLN A 9 -28.13 6.74 8.24
CA GLN A 9 -28.68 5.46 8.66
C GLN A 9 -29.36 4.73 7.50
N PHE A 10 -30.16 5.43 6.68
CA PHE A 10 -30.80 4.87 5.50
C PHE A 10 -29.80 4.48 4.41
N LYS A 11 -28.73 5.25 4.20
CA LYS A 11 -27.64 4.89 3.28
C LYS A 11 -26.83 3.68 3.79
N ARG A 12 -26.58 3.59 5.10
CA ARG A 12 -26.00 2.40 5.75
C ARG A 12 -26.91 1.19 5.58
N GLU A 13 -28.21 1.33 5.87
CA GLU A 13 -29.21 0.29 5.63
C GLU A 13 -29.30 -0.11 4.16
N ILE A 14 -29.12 0.79 3.20
CA ILE A 14 -29.09 0.46 1.77
C ILE A 14 -27.83 -0.32 1.41
N LEU A 15 -26.66 0.06 1.92
CA LEU A 15 -25.41 -0.70 1.71
C LEU A 15 -25.49 -2.07 2.37
N ASP A 16 -25.99 -2.12 3.60
CA ASP A 16 -26.21 -3.36 4.35
C ASP A 16 -27.29 -4.21 3.66
N ASN A 17 -28.38 -3.63 3.15
CA ASN A 17 -29.44 -4.37 2.45
C ASN A 17 -29.03 -4.81 1.04
N LEU A 18 -28.30 -4.00 0.26
CA LEU A 18 -27.71 -4.44 -1.02
C LEU A 18 -26.69 -5.55 -0.78
N SER A 19 -25.94 -5.48 0.34
CA SER A 19 -25.06 -6.56 0.75
C SER A 19 -25.85 -7.79 1.19
N ASN A 20 -26.94 -7.65 1.95
CA ASN A 20 -27.80 -8.74 2.44
C ASN A 20 -28.62 -9.41 1.32
N GLU A 21 -29.09 -8.65 0.33
CA GLU A 21 -29.74 -9.19 -0.87
C GLU A 21 -28.74 -9.99 -1.72
N ARG A 22 -27.51 -9.51 -1.88
CA ARG A 22 -26.42 -10.26 -2.53
C ARG A 22 -26.02 -11.51 -1.72
N LEU A 23 -25.99 -11.41 -0.38
CA LEU A 23 -25.73 -12.52 0.55
C LEU A 23 -26.76 -13.66 0.46
N SER A 24 -27.98 -13.38 0.01
CA SER A 24 -29.05 -14.37 -0.10
C SER A 24 -29.07 -15.15 -1.42
N LYS A 25 -28.30 -14.71 -2.43
CA LYS A 25 -28.40 -15.24 -3.80
C LYS A 25 -27.08 -15.73 -4.43
N GLU A 26 -25.91 -15.30 -3.97
CA GLU A 26 -24.62 -15.72 -4.56
C GLU A 26 -23.57 -16.04 -3.48
N SER A 27 -22.66 -16.98 -3.80
CA SER A 27 -21.45 -17.24 -3.01
C SER A 27 -20.61 -15.97 -2.89
N PHE A 28 -20.01 -15.74 -1.73
CA PHE A 28 -19.22 -14.56 -1.40
C PHE A 28 -18.19 -14.21 -2.49
N GLY A 29 -18.03 -12.92 -2.80
CA GLY A 29 -17.08 -12.45 -3.81
C GLY A 29 -17.71 -12.18 -5.18
N VAL A 30 -16.89 -11.68 -6.12
CA VAL A 30 -17.28 -11.72 -7.54
C VAL A 30 -17.14 -13.17 -7.98
N SER A 31 -18.21 -13.75 -8.55
CA SER A 31 -18.08 -15.00 -9.31
C SER A 31 -17.19 -14.72 -10.52
N MET A 32 -15.90 -15.04 -10.40
CA MET A 32 -15.00 -15.10 -11.55
C MET A 32 -15.23 -16.46 -12.21
N ASP A 33 -16.36 -16.58 -12.92
CA ASP A 33 -16.72 -17.77 -13.66
C ASP A 33 -15.71 -18.00 -14.79
N VAL A 34 -14.68 -18.80 -14.51
CA VAL A 34 -13.80 -19.39 -15.51
C VAL A 34 -14.39 -20.76 -15.83
N LYS A 35 -14.72 -21.01 -17.10
CA LYS A 35 -15.14 -22.35 -17.54
C LYS A 35 -14.03 -23.33 -17.17
N LEU A 36 -14.38 -24.35 -16.39
CA LEU A 36 -13.49 -25.49 -16.14
C LEU A 36 -13.10 -26.13 -17.48
N PRO A 37 -11.84 -26.59 -17.64
CA PRO A 37 -11.45 -27.36 -18.81
C PRO A 37 -12.36 -28.58 -18.94
N GLU A 38 -12.80 -28.88 -20.17
CA GLU A 38 -13.72 -29.99 -20.41
C GLU A 38 -13.05 -31.33 -20.03
N PRO A 39 -13.80 -32.32 -19.50
CA PRO A 39 -13.22 -33.61 -19.12
C PRO A 39 -12.62 -34.31 -20.34
N GLY A 40 -11.29 -34.25 -20.46
CA GLY A 40 -10.54 -34.72 -21.63
C GLY A 40 -9.49 -33.73 -22.14
N GLU A 41 -9.53 -32.45 -21.71
CA GLU A 41 -8.42 -31.53 -21.90
C GLU A 41 -7.29 -31.89 -20.92
N SER A 42 -6.29 -32.59 -21.45
CA SER A 42 -5.00 -32.73 -20.79
C SER A 42 -4.42 -31.33 -20.61
N ILE A 43 -4.37 -30.83 -19.37
CA ILE A 43 -3.34 -29.86 -18.99
C ILE A 43 -2.04 -30.62 -19.18
N VAL A 44 -1.43 -30.46 -20.35
CA VAL A 44 -0.12 -31.03 -20.65
C VAL A 44 0.81 -30.47 -19.57
N PRO A 45 1.49 -31.32 -18.77
CA PRO A 45 2.56 -30.84 -17.91
C PRO A 45 3.50 -30.07 -18.82
N TRP A 46 3.77 -28.80 -18.54
CA TRP A 46 4.79 -28.06 -19.26
C TRP A 46 6.16 -28.64 -18.85
N ILE A 47 6.46 -29.83 -19.38
CA ILE A 47 7.80 -30.38 -19.52
C ILE A 47 8.22 -29.96 -20.92
N SER A 48 8.46 -28.66 -21.12
CA SER A 48 9.10 -28.16 -22.33
C SER A 48 9.75 -26.80 -22.10
N GLU A 49 10.50 -26.71 -21.01
CA GLU A 49 11.85 -26.16 -20.93
C GLU A 49 12.26 -26.45 -19.50
N ASP A 50 13.29 -27.29 -19.37
CA ASP A 50 14.03 -27.41 -18.13
C ASP A 50 14.52 -26.00 -17.78
N LEU A 51 13.75 -25.28 -16.96
CA LEU A 51 14.38 -24.56 -15.87
C LEU A 51 14.87 -25.64 -14.87
N GLY A 52 15.84 -26.43 -15.32
CA GLY A 52 17.03 -26.51 -14.53
C GLY A 52 17.40 -25.06 -14.23
N LEU A 53 17.95 -24.82 -13.07
CA LEU A 53 19.11 -23.94 -13.15
C LEU A 53 19.89 -24.51 -14.34
N GLU A 54 20.05 -23.76 -15.43
CA GLU A 54 21.21 -24.06 -16.27
C GLU A 54 22.30 -24.28 -15.23
N GLU A 55 22.99 -25.41 -15.38
CA GLU A 55 24.34 -25.51 -14.90
C GLU A 55 25.08 -24.36 -15.60
N ASP A 56 24.81 -23.10 -15.20
CA ASP A 56 25.79 -22.06 -15.15
C ASP A 56 26.81 -22.66 -14.19
N ASP A 57 27.72 -23.41 -14.80
CA ASP A 57 28.98 -23.93 -14.30
C ASP A 57 29.88 -22.80 -13.76
N ASP A 58 29.35 -21.59 -13.57
CA ASP A 58 29.77 -20.69 -12.50
C ASP A 58 29.30 -21.31 -11.17
N GLU A 59 29.95 -22.41 -10.82
CA GLU A 59 29.92 -23.14 -9.55
C GLU A 59 29.48 -22.19 -8.43
N LEU A 60 28.16 -22.15 -8.19
CA LEU A 60 27.61 -21.45 -7.04
C LEU A 60 28.14 -22.26 -5.88
N ASP A 61 29.28 -21.84 -5.34
CA ASP A 61 30.06 -22.66 -4.42
C ASP A 61 29.24 -22.77 -3.14
N LEU A 62 28.41 -23.81 -3.10
CA LEU A 62 27.52 -24.13 -2.00
C LEU A 62 28.37 -24.37 -0.76
N ASN A 63 29.60 -24.89 -0.93
CA ASN A 63 30.56 -24.99 0.16
C ASN A 63 31.06 -23.60 0.58
N PHE A 64 31.32 -22.65 -0.33
CA PHE A 64 31.64 -21.27 0.06
C PHE A 64 30.48 -20.58 0.81
N MET A 65 29.24 -20.72 0.35
CA MET A 65 28.08 -20.15 1.05
C MET A 65 27.90 -20.79 2.43
N LEU A 66 28.12 -22.10 2.53
CA LEU A 66 28.08 -22.86 3.77
C LEU A 66 29.23 -22.48 4.70
N ASP A 67 30.46 -22.41 4.21
CA ASP A 67 31.66 -21.97 4.94
C ASP A 67 31.48 -20.53 5.42
N ALA A 68 30.89 -19.65 4.61
CA ALA A 68 30.55 -18.29 5.01
C ALA A 68 29.46 -18.23 6.08
N LEU A 69 28.59 -19.24 6.19
CA LEU A 69 27.60 -19.37 7.26
C LEU A 69 28.22 -19.99 8.53
N GLU A 70 29.12 -20.96 8.39
CA GLU A 70 29.77 -21.65 9.51
C GLU A 70 30.83 -20.78 10.22
N ASN A 71 31.44 -19.81 9.52
CA ASN A 71 32.47 -18.92 10.08
C ASN A 71 31.92 -17.65 10.77
N GLU A 72 30.62 -17.58 11.06
CA GLU A 72 29.88 -16.36 11.45
C GLU A 72 30.00 -15.96 12.93
N ASP A 73 30.88 -16.59 13.73
CA ASP A 73 31.07 -16.41 15.18
C ASP A 73 31.48 -14.98 15.65
N LYS A 74 31.31 -13.92 14.85
CA LYS A 74 31.79 -12.54 15.15
C LYS A 74 30.87 -11.37 14.77
N LEU A 75 29.57 -11.53 14.54
CA LEU A 75 28.66 -10.39 14.41
C LEU A 75 27.88 -10.13 15.70
N SER A 76 28.22 -9.02 16.36
CA SER A 76 27.58 -8.53 17.57
C SER A 76 26.15 -8.07 17.23
N TYR A 77 25.15 -8.63 17.92
CA TYR A 77 23.73 -8.22 17.87
C TYR A 77 23.48 -6.76 18.34
N SER A 78 24.52 -5.94 18.52
CA SER A 78 24.44 -4.55 18.98
C SER A 78 23.73 -3.61 17.99
N ASP A 79 23.58 -4.01 16.74
CA ASP A 79 23.12 -3.12 15.67
C ASP A 79 21.58 -3.17 15.48
N ILE A 80 20.89 -4.16 16.06
CA ILE A 80 19.42 -4.31 15.95
C ILE A 80 18.66 -3.20 16.67
N PHE A 81 19.29 -2.51 17.62
CA PHE A 81 18.68 -1.41 18.37
C PHE A 81 19.02 -0.03 17.83
N ASN A 82 19.84 0.07 16.79
CA ASN A 82 20.26 1.34 16.18
C ASN A 82 19.99 1.31 14.68
N ASP A 83 18.74 1.48 14.27
CA ASP A 83 18.45 1.96 12.92
C ASP A 83 17.33 3.02 12.95
N ASN A 84 17.78 4.27 13.03
CA ASN A 84 17.22 5.29 12.15
C ASN A 84 17.66 4.92 10.73
N LEU A 85 16.70 4.56 9.89
CA LEU A 85 16.88 4.25 8.47
C LEU A 85 17.76 5.32 7.76
N PRO A 86 18.72 4.90 6.93
CA PRO A 86 18.94 5.64 5.69
C PRO A 86 19.06 4.70 4.48
N SER A 87 18.34 5.09 3.43
CA SER A 87 18.51 4.61 2.07
C SER A 87 19.89 4.99 1.51
N SER A 88 20.62 4.03 0.93
CA SER A 88 21.03 4.04 -0.48
C SER A 88 22.21 3.10 -0.73
N SER A 89 22.13 2.41 -1.87
CA SER A 89 23.17 1.63 -2.51
C SER A 89 24.35 2.49 -2.97
N SER A 90 25.59 2.08 -2.69
CA SER A 90 26.65 1.85 -3.70
C SER A 90 28.04 1.69 -3.05
N ASP A 91 28.79 0.80 -3.68
CA ASP A 91 30.26 0.71 -3.77
C ASP A 91 31.10 0.22 -2.58
N LEU A 92 31.52 -1.04 -2.77
CA LEU A 92 32.81 -1.62 -2.40
C LEU A 92 33.95 -0.60 -2.41
N ARG A 93 34.68 -0.49 -1.29
CA ARG A 93 36.16 -0.47 -1.29
C ARG A 93 36.75 -0.79 0.07
N VAL A 94 37.89 -1.46 -0.03
CA VAL A 94 38.65 -2.22 0.96
C VAL A 94 39.71 -1.33 1.67
N ASP A 95 40.08 -1.76 2.89
CA ASP A 95 41.23 -1.42 3.75
C ASP A 95 41.19 -0.19 4.68
N ARG A 96 41.19 -0.45 6.01
CA ARG A 96 42.42 -0.45 6.87
C ARG A 96 42.16 -0.68 8.37
N ASP A 97 42.91 -1.63 8.90
CA ASP A 97 43.49 -1.82 10.24
C ASP A 97 43.14 -0.93 11.46
N LEU A 98 42.72 -1.63 12.52
CA LEU A 98 43.22 -1.65 13.91
C LEU A 98 43.70 -0.35 14.60
N GLY A 99 43.10 -0.06 15.76
CA GLY A 99 43.69 0.82 16.79
C GLY A 99 42.81 1.05 18.02
N LEU A 100 42.72 0.06 18.90
CA LEU A 100 42.11 0.14 20.24
C LEU A 100 43.02 0.89 21.23
N SER A 101 42.50 1.85 22.01
CA SER A 101 42.90 2.16 23.41
C SER A 101 42.15 3.41 23.91
N THR A 102 41.14 3.25 24.77
CA THR A 102 41.18 3.49 26.24
C THR A 102 41.58 4.90 26.67
N LEU A 103 40.67 5.62 27.34
CA LEU A 103 40.88 6.14 28.70
C LEU A 103 39.61 6.83 29.25
N ASN A 104 39.34 6.53 30.51
CA ASN A 104 38.27 7.05 31.35
C ASN A 104 38.63 8.40 32.01
N ASP A 105 37.62 8.93 32.70
CA ASP A 105 37.63 9.70 33.96
C ASP A 105 37.50 11.24 33.88
N ASP A 106 36.28 11.68 34.22
CA ASP A 106 35.90 12.69 35.21
C ASP A 106 36.83 13.86 35.51
N PHE A 107 36.31 15.09 35.44
CA PHE A 107 36.48 16.09 36.52
C PHE A 107 35.45 17.23 36.41
N ASP A 108 34.95 17.63 37.58
CA ASP A 108 33.84 18.54 37.81
C ASP A 108 34.32 19.90 38.37
N VAL A 109 33.47 20.94 38.23
CA VAL A 109 33.38 22.19 39.03
C VAL A 109 34.32 23.42 38.79
N SER A 110 33.69 24.49 38.26
CA SER A 110 33.74 25.96 38.53
C SER A 110 35.05 26.72 38.84
N SER A 111 35.30 27.90 38.23
CA SER A 111 34.76 29.24 38.56
C SER A 111 35.54 30.39 37.86
N SER A 112 34.78 31.37 37.33
CA SER A 112 35.05 32.81 37.09
C SER A 112 36.38 33.31 36.53
N ASP A 113 36.33 34.06 35.41
CA ASP A 113 36.60 35.51 35.44
C ASP A 113 36.38 36.21 34.09
N SER A 114 35.64 37.32 34.15
CA SER A 114 35.76 38.55 33.36
C SER A 114 35.58 38.51 31.82
N PHE A 115 34.63 39.30 31.31
CA PHE A 115 34.88 40.60 30.68
C PHE A 115 33.72 40.97 29.73
N GLU A 116 32.63 41.50 30.31
CA GLU A 116 31.80 42.46 29.59
C GLU A 116 32.61 43.77 29.47
N ASN A 117 32.85 44.24 28.24
CA ASN A 117 32.68 45.65 27.86
C ASN A 117 33.15 45.90 26.42
N ASN A 118 32.35 46.75 25.75
CA ASN A 118 32.52 47.36 24.42
C ASN A 118 32.11 46.42 23.27
N ILE A 119 31.04 46.68 22.52
CA ILE A 119 30.79 47.92 21.76
C ILE A 119 29.28 48.20 21.73
N ASP A 120 28.85 49.14 22.58
CA ASP A 120 27.73 50.03 22.33
C ASP A 120 28.28 51.45 22.46
N LYS A 121 28.66 52.04 21.33
CA LYS A 121 28.98 53.46 21.19
C LYS A 121 29.22 53.82 19.72
N VAL A 122 28.15 54.12 18.99
CA VAL A 122 28.04 55.33 18.14
C VAL A 122 26.54 55.61 18.01
N LEU A 123 26.16 56.87 18.18
CA LEU A 123 24.80 57.44 18.09
C LEU A 123 24.11 57.65 19.44
N ASP A 124 24.69 58.52 20.26
CA ASP A 124 23.93 59.57 20.92
C ASP A 124 24.84 60.79 21.07
N ASP A 125 24.50 61.87 20.37
CA ASP A 125 24.97 63.21 20.71
C ASP A 125 23.79 64.18 20.56
N ASN A 126 23.57 64.92 21.66
CA ASN A 126 22.81 66.16 21.81
C ASN A 126 21.35 66.07 22.28
N SER A 127 21.21 65.80 23.59
CA SER A 127 20.83 66.80 24.60
C SER A 127 19.74 67.84 24.25
N ILE A 128 18.67 67.90 25.05
CA ILE A 128 18.42 68.96 26.06
C ILE A 128 16.97 68.86 26.59
N ASP A 129 16.89 69.02 27.91
CA ASP A 129 15.76 69.02 28.83
C ASP A 129 14.66 70.08 28.63
N LEU A 130 13.57 69.84 29.37
CA LEU A 130 12.68 70.76 30.11
C LEU A 130 11.23 70.91 29.60
N GLU A 131 10.33 70.38 30.44
CA GLU A 131 9.07 70.99 30.93
C GLU A 131 7.99 71.37 29.89
N VAL A 132 6.71 71.01 30.02
CA VAL A 132 5.81 71.33 31.13
C VAL A 132 4.61 70.36 31.11
N ALA A 133 4.43 69.67 32.23
CA ALA A 133 3.20 69.55 33.00
C ALA A 133 1.82 69.41 32.30
N SER A 134 1.22 68.26 32.60
CA SER A 134 0.02 68.14 33.44
C SER A 134 -1.38 68.15 32.82
N LYS A 135 -2.16 67.19 33.34
CA LYS A 135 -3.63 67.16 33.52
C LYS A 135 -4.47 66.86 32.27
N LEU A 136 -5.57 66.13 32.34
CA LEU A 136 -6.23 65.22 33.29
C LEU A 136 -7.47 64.72 32.52
N ASP A 137 -8.03 63.58 32.93
CA ASP A 137 -9.28 62.96 32.46
C ASP A 137 -10.41 63.91 32.01
N PHE A 138 -11.19 63.43 31.04
CA PHE A 138 -12.62 63.74 30.95
C PHE A 138 -13.40 62.60 30.29
N ASP A 139 -13.89 61.68 31.12
CA ASP A 139 -15.26 61.17 30.97
C ASP A 139 -16.21 62.26 31.48
N LYS A 140 -17.06 62.82 30.60
CA LYS A 140 -18.45 63.24 30.90
C LYS A 140 -19.15 63.95 29.73
N LEU A 141 -20.31 63.37 29.39
CA LEU A 141 -21.60 63.99 29.03
C LEU A 141 -21.74 64.53 27.60
N ILE A 142 -22.56 63.89 26.73
CA ILE A 142 -24.04 63.83 26.69
C ILE A 142 -24.68 65.22 26.45
N ASP A 143 -25.28 65.38 25.27
CA ASP A 143 -26.64 65.88 24.97
C ASP A 143 -26.70 66.24 23.47
N SER A 144 -27.79 66.19 22.71
CA SER A 144 -29.14 65.62 22.84
C SER A 144 -29.87 65.90 21.51
N SER A 145 -30.79 65.01 21.14
CA SER A 145 -32.12 65.27 20.55
C SER A 145 -32.32 65.95 19.18
N GLU A 146 -33.26 65.33 18.43
CA GLU A 146 -34.25 65.83 17.45
C GLU A 146 -34.03 65.38 15.99
N LEU A 147 -35.04 64.98 15.20
CA LEU A 147 -36.45 64.57 15.38
C LEU A 147 -36.95 64.18 13.95
N SER A 148 -37.92 63.26 13.86
CA SER A 148 -38.87 63.04 12.73
C SER A 148 -38.32 62.50 11.39
N SER A 149 -39.00 61.69 10.59
CA SER A 149 -40.45 61.48 10.37
C SER A 149 -40.75 60.11 9.70
N GLU A 150 -41.77 59.42 10.25
CA GLU A 150 -42.94 58.78 9.62
C GLU A 150 -42.91 57.99 8.29
N GLU A 151 -43.56 56.80 8.37
CA GLU A 151 -44.58 56.20 7.48
C GLU A 151 -44.31 56.08 5.96
N SER A 152 -44.58 54.99 5.23
CA SER A 152 -45.81 54.18 5.22
C SER A 152 -45.75 53.08 4.12
N ILE A 153 -46.50 51.99 4.36
CA ILE A 153 -47.33 51.21 3.39
C ILE A 153 -46.58 50.43 2.29
N SER A 154 -46.39 49.11 2.38
CA SER A 154 -47.35 47.98 2.27
C SER A 154 -47.93 47.73 0.87
N ASN A 155 -47.77 46.49 0.39
CA ASN A 155 -48.79 45.58 -0.20
C ASN A 155 -48.03 44.47 -0.97
N GLN A 156 -47.98 43.21 -0.54
CA GLN A 156 -49.05 42.20 -0.40
C GLN A 156 -49.56 41.67 -1.74
N SER A 157 -49.30 40.38 -2.00
CA SER A 157 -50.12 39.39 -2.74
C SER A 157 -49.20 38.22 -3.15
N ASN A 158 -49.19 37.10 -2.44
CA ASN A 158 -50.08 35.93 -2.58
C ASN A 158 -49.80 35.09 -3.84
N ASN A 159 -49.40 33.83 -3.55
CA ASN A 159 -49.78 32.56 -4.17
C ASN A 159 -50.49 32.60 -5.53
N ASP A 160 -49.99 31.79 -6.48
CA ASP A 160 -50.74 30.60 -6.85
C ASP A 160 -49.89 29.53 -7.55
N SER A 161 -50.31 28.30 -7.27
CA SER A 161 -50.00 27.02 -7.90
C SER A 161 -49.86 27.03 -9.43
N PHE A 162 -49.02 26.14 -9.99
CA PHE A 162 -49.53 24.99 -10.75
C PHE A 162 -48.42 23.99 -11.09
N VAL A 163 -48.84 22.73 -11.13
CA VAL A 163 -48.11 21.50 -11.44
C VAL A 163 -48.44 21.10 -12.89
N SER A 164 -47.49 20.39 -13.51
CA SER A 164 -47.62 19.50 -14.68
C SER A 164 -47.81 20.09 -16.07
N GLY A 165 -46.97 19.58 -16.97
CA GLY A 165 -47.06 19.73 -18.41
C GLY A 165 -45.80 19.18 -19.07
N ASP A 166 -45.60 17.87 -18.92
CA ASP A 166 -44.71 17.07 -19.75
C ASP A 166 -45.18 17.09 -21.22
N ASP A 167 -44.20 16.98 -22.12
CA ASP A 167 -44.17 16.07 -23.30
C ASP A 167 -43.20 16.68 -24.33
N ASP A 168 -41.96 16.19 -24.39
CA ASP A 168 -41.50 15.07 -25.22
C ASP A 168 -41.49 15.38 -26.73
N PHE A 169 -40.29 15.50 -27.32
CA PHE A 169 -39.81 14.51 -28.30
C PHE A 169 -38.34 14.72 -28.72
N LEU A 170 -37.47 13.84 -28.22
CA LEU A 170 -36.51 12.96 -28.90
C LEU A 170 -35.89 13.32 -30.30
N GLN A 171 -34.55 13.47 -30.27
CA GLN A 171 -33.56 12.45 -30.73
C GLN A 171 -33.05 12.41 -32.19
N SER A 172 -31.78 11.98 -32.27
CA SER A 172 -30.94 11.51 -33.40
C SER A 172 -29.89 12.51 -33.90
N ASN A 173 -28.64 12.16 -34.23
CA ASN A 173 -27.88 10.91 -34.08
C ASN A 173 -26.37 11.23 -34.21
N LYS A 174 -25.55 10.35 -33.63
CA LYS A 174 -24.08 10.26 -33.75
C LYS A 174 -23.60 9.85 -35.16
N SER A 175 -22.40 10.31 -35.53
CA SER A 175 -21.27 9.51 -36.05
C SER A 175 -20.02 10.40 -36.10
N ASN A 176 -18.96 10.11 -35.32
CA ASN A 176 -17.69 9.45 -35.71
C ASN A 176 -16.98 10.21 -36.86
N GLU A 177 -15.72 10.65 -36.74
CA GLU A 177 -14.52 9.84 -36.53
C GLU A 177 -13.38 10.61 -35.82
N VAL A 178 -12.58 9.85 -35.10
CA VAL A 178 -11.32 10.22 -34.45
C VAL A 178 -10.17 9.76 -35.36
N ASN A 179 -9.13 10.57 -35.55
CA ASN A 179 -7.77 10.14 -35.24
C ASN A 179 -6.76 11.28 -35.27
N ILE A 180 -6.05 11.35 -34.15
CA ILE A 180 -4.77 12.02 -33.95
C ILE A 180 -3.74 10.92 -34.19
N ASP A 181 -2.73 11.17 -35.02
CA ASP A 181 -1.40 10.65 -34.73
C ASP A 181 -0.30 11.56 -35.31
N ASP A 182 0.68 11.78 -34.45
CA ASP A 182 1.99 12.40 -34.64
C ASP A 182 2.89 11.43 -35.45
N THR A 183 3.86 11.78 -36.30
CA THR A 183 5.16 12.42 -35.97
C THR A 183 6.10 12.32 -37.20
N VAL A 184 7.18 13.12 -37.15
CA VAL A 184 8.53 12.95 -37.76
C VAL A 184 8.89 13.76 -39.03
N ASN A 185 9.84 14.70 -38.82
CA ASN A 185 10.98 15.20 -39.63
C ASN A 185 10.95 15.05 -41.16
N ASP A 186 11.41 16.02 -41.96
CA ASP A 186 12.72 16.66 -41.87
C ASP A 186 12.82 17.93 -42.75
N LYS A 187 13.47 18.95 -42.20
CA LYS A 187 14.32 20.03 -42.76
C LYS A 187 14.23 20.43 -44.25
N SER A 188 14.10 21.73 -44.50
CA SER A 188 15.28 22.61 -44.73
C SER A 188 14.92 24.10 -44.91
N GLN A 189 15.42 24.90 -43.96
CA GLN A 189 15.97 26.28 -44.00
C GLN A 189 15.24 27.34 -44.87
N THR A 190 14.94 28.54 -44.37
CA THR A 190 15.90 29.51 -43.80
C THR A 190 15.14 30.63 -43.05
N ASP A 191 15.67 31.04 -41.89
CA ASP A 191 15.75 32.38 -41.25
C ASP A 191 14.90 33.53 -41.82
N GLU A 192 14.29 34.46 -41.08
CA GLU A 192 14.40 34.90 -39.68
C GLU A 192 13.22 35.86 -39.36
N GLN A 193 12.97 36.01 -38.06
CA GLN A 193 12.13 36.92 -37.25
C GLN A 193 11.89 38.35 -37.83
N ALA A 194 10.88 39.17 -37.47
CA ALA A 194 10.21 39.38 -36.20
C ALA A 194 8.90 40.19 -36.35
N GLU A 195 8.12 40.14 -35.27
CA GLU A 195 6.85 40.80 -34.91
C GLU A 195 6.77 42.33 -35.12
N MET A 196 5.55 42.88 -35.29
CA MET A 196 4.73 43.44 -34.20
C MET A 196 3.70 44.48 -34.71
N PHE A 197 2.46 44.30 -34.25
CA PHE A 197 1.32 45.22 -34.03
C PHE A 197 1.34 46.69 -34.56
N VAL A 198 0.19 47.17 -35.04
CA VAL A 198 -0.66 48.18 -34.37
C VAL A 198 -1.93 48.46 -35.19
N GLU A 199 -3.00 48.69 -34.43
CA GLU A 199 -4.40 48.94 -34.77
C GLU A 199 -4.71 50.42 -35.14
N ASP A 200 -5.94 50.63 -35.60
CA ASP A 200 -6.73 51.87 -35.75
C ASP A 200 -6.60 52.74 -37.02
N ASN A 201 -7.69 52.82 -37.81
CA ASN A 201 -8.64 53.95 -37.71
C ASN A 201 -9.81 53.88 -38.72
N LEU A 202 -10.98 54.27 -38.21
CA LEU A 202 -12.20 54.62 -38.95
C LEU A 202 -11.96 55.79 -39.93
N ASN A 203 -12.28 55.57 -41.22
CA ASN A 203 -12.46 56.63 -42.22
C ASN A 203 -13.86 56.51 -42.85
N LEU A 204 -14.67 57.54 -42.63
CA LEU A 204 -15.94 57.75 -43.33
C LEU A 204 -15.69 58.77 -44.45
N SER A 205 -15.57 58.31 -45.70
CA SER A 205 -15.56 59.17 -46.89
C SER A 205 -16.87 59.04 -47.66
N THR A 206 -17.70 60.08 -47.60
CA THR A 206 -18.75 60.40 -48.57
C THR A 206 -18.12 60.79 -49.91
N GLY A 207 -18.40 60.02 -50.95
CA GLY A 207 -18.15 60.40 -52.34
C GLY A 207 -19.42 61.02 -52.95
N ASP A 208 -19.39 62.33 -53.17
CA ASP A 208 -20.30 63.06 -54.06
C ASP A 208 -19.42 64.10 -54.79
N ASN A 209 -18.92 63.74 -55.98
CA ASN A 209 -18.00 64.55 -56.78
C ASN A 209 -18.47 64.78 -58.23
N ASP A 210 -19.78 64.80 -58.48
CA ASP A 210 -20.31 65.16 -59.80
C ASP A 210 -20.74 66.63 -59.85
N PHE A 211 -19.83 67.62 -59.70
CA PHE A 211 -20.13 69.04 -59.99
C PHE A 211 -18.88 69.90 -60.30
N GLU A 212 -17.87 69.34 -60.98
CA GLU A 212 -16.67 70.10 -61.39
C GLU A 212 -16.91 71.11 -62.55
N ASN A 213 -18.09 71.17 -63.16
CA ASN A 213 -18.31 71.96 -64.38
C ASN A 213 -19.04 73.30 -64.18
N VAL A 214 -18.66 74.11 -63.17
CA VAL A 214 -19.11 75.53 -63.06
C VAL A 214 -18.06 76.49 -63.64
N ALA A 215 -16.85 76.01 -63.94
CA ALA A 215 -15.84 76.80 -64.66
C ALA A 215 -16.19 76.98 -66.16
N ASP A 216 -16.97 76.07 -66.74
CA ASP A 216 -17.45 76.17 -68.12
C ASP A 216 -18.53 77.25 -68.33
N ASP A 217 -19.28 77.61 -67.28
CA ASP A 217 -20.34 78.63 -67.33
C ASP A 217 -19.82 80.07 -67.58
N PHE A 218 -18.50 80.29 -67.56
CA PHE A 218 -17.86 81.60 -67.81
C PHE A 218 -17.08 81.68 -69.13
N LYS A 219 -17.08 80.62 -69.96
CA LYS A 219 -16.41 80.59 -71.28
C LYS A 219 -16.94 81.64 -72.26
N PHE A 220 -18.15 82.16 -72.05
CA PHE A 220 -18.72 83.24 -72.88
C PHE A 220 -17.97 84.58 -72.74
N LEU A 221 -17.15 84.76 -71.69
CA LEU A 221 -16.30 85.94 -71.53
C LEU A 221 -14.99 85.87 -72.33
N GLU A 222 -14.66 84.71 -72.90
CA GLU A 222 -13.44 84.48 -73.70
C GLU A 222 -13.69 84.65 -75.22
N TYR A 223 -14.96 84.67 -75.64
CA TYR A 223 -15.39 84.66 -77.05
C TYR A 223 -16.07 85.97 -77.47
N ASP A 224 -15.39 87.11 -77.28
CA ASP A 224 -15.80 88.35 -77.94
C ASP A 224 -14.58 89.25 -78.25
N GLN A 225 -13.73 88.76 -79.15
CA GLN A 225 -12.80 89.61 -79.90
C GLN A 225 -13.26 89.69 -81.35
N ASN A 226 -13.64 90.91 -81.78
CA ASN A 226 -13.92 91.36 -83.14
C ASN A 226 -15.34 91.08 -83.69
N SER A 227 -16.34 91.93 -83.39
CA SER A 227 -16.47 93.21 -84.11
C SER A 227 -17.74 94.01 -83.73
N ASN A 228 -17.47 95.21 -83.19
CA ASN A 228 -18.12 96.48 -83.50
C ASN A 228 -19.63 96.67 -83.21
N SER A 229 -19.96 96.70 -81.92
CA SER A 229 -20.70 97.84 -81.36
C SER A 229 -20.17 98.20 -79.96
N LYS A 230 -19.89 99.48 -79.73
CA LYS A 230 -19.21 100.05 -78.55
C LYS A 230 -19.95 99.76 -77.24
N ARG A 231 -19.46 98.78 -76.44
CA ARG A 231 -19.75 98.67 -74.99
C ARG A 231 -18.52 98.08 -74.24
N PHE A 232 -17.90 98.93 -73.40
CA PHE A 232 -16.97 98.64 -72.29
C PHE A 232 -15.57 98.02 -72.57
N GLU A 233 -14.57 98.86 -72.86
CA GLU A 233 -13.14 98.52 -72.65
C GLU A 233 -12.79 98.57 -71.14
N PHE A 234 -12.35 97.43 -70.57
CA PHE A 234 -11.67 97.35 -69.27
C PHE A 234 -10.42 96.45 -69.39
N LYS A 235 -9.31 96.81 -68.74
CA LYS A 235 -8.16 95.92 -68.55
C LYS A 235 -8.39 95.06 -67.31
N VAL A 236 -8.73 93.79 -67.48
CA VAL A 236 -8.91 92.82 -66.39
C VAL A 236 -7.78 91.79 -66.43
N ASN A 237 -7.17 91.48 -65.28
CA ASN A 237 -6.19 90.40 -65.16
C ASN A 237 -6.94 89.09 -64.88
N TYR A 238 -7.48 88.50 -65.94
CA TYR A 238 -8.34 87.31 -65.88
C TYR A 238 -7.79 86.15 -65.04
N PRO A 239 -6.50 85.74 -65.13
CA PRO A 239 -5.95 84.67 -64.30
C PRO A 239 -6.02 84.96 -62.79
N LEU A 240 -5.73 86.21 -62.40
CA LEU A 240 -5.66 86.61 -61.00
C LEU A 240 -7.06 86.81 -60.40
N PHE A 241 -7.98 87.36 -61.20
CA PHE A 241 -9.39 87.47 -60.86
C PHE A 241 -10.03 86.09 -60.62
N LEU A 242 -9.84 85.12 -61.53
CA LEU A 242 -10.40 83.78 -61.40
C LEU A 242 -9.81 83.02 -60.19
N LYS A 243 -8.51 83.18 -59.91
CA LYS A 243 -7.87 82.60 -58.73
C LYS A 243 -8.51 83.10 -57.43
N HIS A 244 -8.77 84.40 -57.32
CA HIS A 244 -9.39 84.98 -56.13
C HIS A 244 -10.89 84.67 -56.05
N LEU A 245 -11.58 84.67 -57.19
CA LEU A 245 -12.99 84.27 -57.26
C LEU A 245 -13.16 82.84 -56.75
N ASN A 246 -12.29 81.89 -57.16
CA ASN A 246 -12.33 80.49 -56.72
C ASN A 246 -12.09 80.30 -55.21
N SER A 247 -11.50 81.28 -54.50
CA SER A 247 -11.36 81.25 -53.04
C SER A 247 -12.65 81.62 -52.28
N TYR A 248 -13.68 82.10 -52.97
CA TYR A 248 -14.93 82.53 -52.36
C TYR A 248 -15.99 81.42 -52.32
N PRO A 249 -16.90 81.45 -51.31
CA PRO A 249 -18.01 80.51 -51.25
C PRO A 249 -18.84 80.53 -52.54
N ARG A 250 -19.36 79.37 -52.94
CA ARG A 250 -20.16 79.20 -54.18
C ARG A 250 -21.26 80.26 -54.32
N ASN A 251 -21.99 80.55 -53.24
CA ASN A 251 -23.07 81.53 -53.24
C ASN A 251 -22.60 82.95 -53.60
N LEU A 252 -21.39 83.33 -53.18
CA LEU A 252 -20.80 84.63 -53.48
C LEU A 252 -20.27 84.68 -54.91
N ARG A 253 -19.69 83.59 -55.42
CA ARG A 253 -19.24 83.49 -56.82
C ARG A 253 -20.39 83.66 -57.82
N ILE A 254 -21.51 82.97 -57.58
CA ILE A 254 -22.72 83.07 -58.42
C ILE A 254 -23.27 84.51 -58.40
N ALA A 255 -23.30 85.16 -57.25
CA ALA A 255 -23.79 86.53 -57.16
C ALA A 255 -22.85 87.56 -57.83
N ILE A 256 -21.53 87.33 -57.80
CA ILE A 256 -20.55 88.15 -58.52
C ILE A 256 -20.78 88.02 -60.04
N ALA A 257 -21.03 86.80 -60.52
CA ALA A 257 -21.37 86.54 -61.92
C ALA A 257 -22.64 87.27 -62.38
N GLU A 258 -23.70 87.16 -61.58
CA GLU A 258 -24.97 87.87 -61.80
C GLU A 258 -24.79 89.40 -61.80
N ALA A 259 -23.90 89.92 -60.95
CA ALA A 259 -23.58 91.34 -60.92
C ALA A 259 -22.82 91.81 -62.18
N LEU A 260 -22.05 90.93 -62.84
CA LEU A 260 -21.28 91.25 -64.04
C LEU A 260 -22.14 91.23 -65.32
N THR A 261 -23.23 90.46 -65.34
CA THR A 261 -24.07 90.24 -66.54
C THR A 261 -25.32 91.11 -66.63
N LYS A 262 -25.61 91.93 -65.62
CA LYS A 262 -26.86 92.71 -65.52
C LYS A 262 -26.79 94.03 -66.33
N GLU A 263 -27.74 94.24 -67.24
CA GLU A 263 -27.68 95.26 -68.32
C GLU A 263 -27.77 96.75 -67.89
N ASN A 264 -28.05 97.07 -66.63
CA ASN A 264 -28.36 98.45 -66.16
C ASN A 264 -27.48 98.95 -64.99
N ILE A 265 -26.23 98.49 -64.88
CA ILE A 265 -25.31 98.92 -63.80
C ILE A 265 -24.34 100.00 -64.31
N SER A 266 -24.09 101.02 -63.48
CA SER A 266 -23.13 102.09 -63.77
C SER A 266 -21.68 101.59 -63.85
N LYS A 267 -20.92 102.06 -64.86
CA LYS A 267 -19.53 101.66 -65.15
C LYS A 267 -18.60 101.64 -63.91
N TYR A 268 -18.68 102.65 -63.04
CA TYR A 268 -17.84 102.77 -61.85
C TYR A 268 -18.08 101.68 -60.78
N LYS A 269 -19.29 101.09 -60.71
CA LYS A 269 -19.61 100.02 -59.75
C LYS A 269 -19.04 98.68 -60.21
N LEU A 270 -19.06 98.42 -61.52
CA LEU A 270 -18.46 97.24 -62.14
C LEU A 270 -16.93 97.24 -61.96
N GLU A 271 -16.29 98.37 -62.20
CA GLU A 271 -14.83 98.51 -62.03
C GLU A 271 -14.41 98.36 -60.56
N ALA A 272 -15.17 98.92 -59.62
CA ALA A 272 -14.94 98.72 -58.18
C ALA A 272 -15.14 97.26 -57.75
N LEU A 273 -16.11 96.55 -58.34
CA LEU A 273 -16.34 95.12 -58.06
C LEU A 273 -15.15 94.28 -58.55
N ILE A 274 -14.67 94.52 -59.77
CA ILE A 274 -13.52 93.81 -60.34
C ILE A 274 -12.26 94.06 -59.51
N ASP A 275 -11.95 95.32 -59.16
CA ASP A 275 -10.80 95.68 -58.32
C ASP A 275 -10.89 95.10 -56.90
N LEU A 276 -12.10 95.01 -56.33
CA LEU A 276 -12.32 94.39 -55.02
C LEU A 276 -12.04 92.89 -55.03
N VAL A 277 -12.39 92.19 -56.11
CA VAL A 277 -12.11 90.76 -56.27
C VAL A 277 -10.64 90.52 -56.62
N GLU A 278 -10.04 91.32 -57.50
CA GLU A 278 -8.62 91.20 -57.86
C GLU A 278 -7.68 91.50 -56.69
N LYS A 279 -7.98 92.51 -55.85
CA LYS A 279 -7.11 92.81 -54.70
C LYS A 279 -7.25 91.79 -53.58
N ASN A 280 -8.44 91.21 -53.36
CA ASN A 280 -8.74 90.25 -52.28
C ASN A 280 -8.21 90.68 -50.88
N LYS A 281 -8.22 91.99 -50.58
CA LYS A 281 -7.74 92.55 -49.29
C LYS A 281 -8.86 92.89 -48.31
N LYS A 282 -10.12 92.93 -48.76
CA LYS A 282 -11.28 93.31 -47.93
C LYS A 282 -12.02 92.08 -47.42
N ARG A 283 -12.68 92.21 -46.27
CA ARG A 283 -13.44 91.11 -45.64
C ARG A 283 -14.48 90.55 -46.59
N LEU A 284 -14.65 89.22 -46.63
CA LEU A 284 -15.65 88.57 -47.48
C LEU A 284 -17.08 89.09 -47.21
N LYS A 285 -17.39 89.46 -45.96
CA LYS A 285 -18.67 90.11 -45.60
C LYS A 285 -18.88 91.46 -46.30
N PHE A 286 -17.79 92.22 -46.50
CA PHE A 286 -17.84 93.50 -47.22
C PHE A 286 -18.07 93.27 -48.71
N ILE A 287 -17.38 92.30 -49.29
CA ILE A 287 -17.54 91.92 -50.70
C ILE A 287 -18.97 91.39 -50.94
N ALA A 288 -19.47 90.51 -50.09
CA ALA A 288 -20.84 90.00 -50.15
C ALA A 288 -21.91 91.08 -49.98
N LYS A 289 -21.65 92.10 -49.15
CA LYS A 289 -22.54 93.26 -49.03
C LYS A 289 -22.52 94.11 -50.30
N PHE A 290 -21.34 94.41 -50.82
CA PHE A 290 -21.16 95.24 -52.03
C PHE A 290 -21.78 94.59 -53.27
N VAL A 291 -21.59 93.28 -53.45
CA VAL A 291 -22.20 92.49 -54.54
C VAL A 291 -23.72 92.40 -54.32
N GLY A 292 -24.17 92.21 -53.07
CA GLY A 292 -25.58 92.19 -52.73
C GLY A 292 -26.31 93.50 -53.03
N ASP A 293 -25.66 94.65 -52.81
CA ASP A 293 -26.17 95.99 -53.15
C ASP A 293 -26.35 96.18 -54.67
N ILE A 294 -25.59 95.46 -55.50
CA ILE A 294 -25.67 95.49 -56.97
C ILE A 294 -26.75 94.54 -57.50
N VAL A 295 -26.79 93.32 -56.96
CA VAL A 295 -27.77 92.30 -57.37
C VAL A 295 -29.17 92.62 -56.83
N GLY A 296 -29.27 93.31 -55.69
CA GLY A 296 -30.51 93.71 -55.03
C GLY A 296 -30.99 92.73 -53.96
N ARG A 297 -30.11 91.84 -53.46
CA ARG A 297 -30.39 90.86 -52.41
C ARG A 297 -29.19 90.63 -51.50
N SER A 298 -29.42 90.38 -50.21
CA SER A 298 -28.34 90.08 -49.27
C SER A 298 -27.76 88.68 -49.52
N ILE A 299 -26.44 88.58 -49.68
CA ILE A 299 -25.76 87.29 -49.90
C ILE A 299 -25.37 86.67 -48.55
N LYS A 300 -25.93 85.51 -48.21
CA LYS A 300 -25.60 84.76 -46.98
C LYS A 300 -24.33 83.93 -47.16
N LEU A 301 -23.34 84.14 -46.29
CA LEU A 301 -22.08 83.40 -46.26
C LEU A 301 -22.17 82.16 -45.34
N PRO A 302 -21.53 81.02 -45.65
CA PRO A 302 -21.55 79.82 -44.80
C PRO A 302 -20.78 80.00 -43.46
N VAL A 303 -21.25 79.36 -42.39
CA VAL A 303 -20.72 79.46 -41.01
C VAL A 303 -19.24 79.08 -40.88
N ILE A 304 -18.74 78.18 -41.74
CA ILE A 304 -17.34 77.71 -41.73
C ILE A 304 -16.35 78.87 -41.98
N TYR A 305 -16.73 79.86 -42.79
CA TYR A 305 -15.90 81.05 -43.07
C TYR A 305 -15.95 82.06 -41.92
N PHE A 306 -17.01 82.07 -41.11
CA PHE A 306 -17.06 82.85 -39.86
C PHE A 306 -16.15 82.25 -38.79
N LYS A 307 -16.11 80.91 -38.67
CA LYS A 307 -15.23 80.22 -37.72
C LYS A 307 -13.75 80.36 -38.07
N ALA A 308 -13.36 80.27 -39.35
CA ALA A 308 -11.95 80.43 -39.73
C ALA A 308 -11.37 81.81 -39.35
N GLU A 309 -12.19 82.86 -39.36
CA GLU A 309 -11.76 84.23 -39.04
C GLU A 309 -11.53 84.41 -37.51
N GLU A 310 -12.38 83.81 -36.66
CA GLU A 310 -12.24 83.82 -35.20
C GLU A 310 -11.14 82.88 -34.67
N PHE A 311 -10.84 81.78 -35.39
CA PHE A 311 -9.76 80.85 -35.06
C PHE A 311 -8.35 81.48 -35.17
N SER A 312 -8.16 82.48 -36.03
CA SER A 312 -6.86 83.16 -36.20
C SER A 312 -6.43 83.99 -34.99
N LYS A 313 -7.40 84.47 -34.18
CA LYS A 313 -7.13 85.24 -32.95
C LYS A 313 -6.97 84.37 -31.69
N LEU A 314 -7.49 83.14 -31.69
CA LEU A 314 -7.34 82.21 -30.56
C LEU A 314 -5.98 81.49 -30.56
N GLN A 315 -5.28 81.43 -31.69
CA GLN A 315 -3.96 80.78 -31.78
C GLN A 315 -2.81 81.54 -31.11
N GLN A 316 -2.98 82.81 -30.69
CA GLN A 316 -1.90 83.58 -30.03
C GLN A 316 -1.86 83.50 -28.49
N LYS A 317 -2.77 82.76 -27.83
CA LYS A 317 -2.72 82.58 -26.35
C LYS A 317 -2.11 81.22 -25.95
N LEU A 318 -0.98 81.28 -25.25
CA LEU A 318 -0.19 80.15 -24.76
C LEU A 318 -1.00 79.18 -23.86
N SER A 319 -1.93 79.71 -23.06
CA SER A 319 -2.76 78.93 -22.14
C SER A 319 -3.71 77.92 -22.80
N TYR A 320 -4.11 78.14 -24.06
CA TYR A 320 -5.02 77.24 -24.78
C TYR A 320 -4.29 76.10 -25.51
N ARG A 321 -3.01 76.30 -25.89
CA ARG A 321 -2.17 75.24 -26.47
C ARG A 321 -1.71 74.24 -25.41
N VAL A 322 -1.36 74.74 -24.22
CA VAL A 322 -0.89 73.91 -23.10
C VAL A 322 -2.03 73.03 -22.55
N SER A 323 -3.25 73.56 -22.39
CA SER A 323 -4.37 72.80 -21.84
C SER A 323 -4.84 71.66 -22.75
N ARG A 324 -4.93 71.87 -24.07
CA ARG A 324 -5.38 70.82 -25.01
C ARG A 324 -4.31 69.77 -25.32
N ALA A 325 -3.02 70.12 -25.22
CA ALA A 325 -1.91 69.17 -25.36
C ALA A 325 -1.69 68.33 -24.09
N LEU A 326 -1.88 68.90 -22.88
CA LEU A 326 -1.73 68.18 -21.62
C LEU A 326 -2.96 67.36 -21.22
N LEU A 327 -4.18 67.72 -21.63
CA LEU A 327 -5.40 66.95 -21.30
C LEU A 327 -5.33 65.44 -21.64
N PRO A 328 -4.88 64.99 -22.83
CA PRO A 328 -4.72 63.56 -23.10
C PRO A 328 -3.59 62.93 -22.28
N LEU A 329 -2.48 63.64 -22.06
CA LEU A 329 -1.36 63.18 -21.21
C LEU A 329 -1.77 63.01 -19.74
N ILE A 330 -2.59 63.92 -19.21
CA ILE A 330 -3.13 63.86 -17.84
C ILE A 330 -4.11 62.69 -17.70
N LYS A 331 -4.92 62.38 -18.72
CA LYS A 331 -5.81 61.20 -18.69
C LYS A 331 -5.02 59.89 -18.69
N ILE A 332 -3.98 59.78 -19.52
CA ILE A 332 -3.10 58.61 -19.55
C ILE A 332 -2.32 58.50 -18.23
N ALA A 333 -1.76 59.60 -17.72
CA ALA A 333 -1.07 59.62 -16.43
C ALA A 333 -2.00 59.26 -15.26
N SER A 334 -3.24 59.76 -15.26
CA SER A 334 -4.25 59.39 -14.27
C SER A 334 -4.59 57.90 -14.34
N PHE A 335 -4.68 57.32 -15.54
CA PHE A 335 -4.90 55.88 -15.70
C PHE A 335 -3.72 55.08 -15.17
N PHE A 336 -2.48 55.49 -15.47
CA PHE A 336 -1.28 54.87 -14.92
C PHE A 336 -1.20 54.97 -13.39
N ILE A 337 -1.57 56.11 -12.80
CA ILE A 337 -1.61 56.27 -11.34
C ILE A 337 -2.63 55.31 -10.72
N VAL A 338 -3.82 55.19 -11.29
CA VAL A 338 -4.83 54.23 -10.84
C VAL A 338 -4.32 52.79 -10.99
N LEU A 339 -3.69 52.47 -12.12
CA LEU A 339 -3.13 51.14 -12.37
C LEU A 339 -2.00 50.79 -11.39
N VAL A 340 -1.12 51.74 -11.07
CA VAL A 340 -0.08 51.58 -10.04
C VAL A 340 -0.69 51.40 -8.66
N LEU A 341 -1.72 52.17 -8.30
CA LEU A 341 -2.41 52.01 -7.01
C LEU A 341 -3.11 50.65 -6.89
N VAL A 342 -3.78 50.19 -7.95
CA VAL A 342 -4.41 48.87 -8.00
C VAL A 342 -3.36 47.75 -7.95
N SER A 343 -2.25 47.91 -8.67
CA SER A 343 -1.15 46.95 -8.65
C SER A 343 -0.46 46.90 -7.28
N PHE A 344 -0.24 48.05 -6.64
CA PHE A 344 0.29 48.14 -5.28
C PHE A 344 -0.67 47.51 -4.26
N TYR A 345 -1.97 47.81 -4.36
CA TYR A 345 -3.00 47.16 -3.54
C TYR A 345 -2.96 45.64 -3.70
N PHE A 346 -2.86 45.14 -4.93
CA PHE A 346 -2.77 43.69 -5.19
C PHE A 346 -1.49 43.06 -4.61
N ILE A 347 -0.34 43.74 -4.70
CA ILE A 347 0.93 43.26 -4.13
C ILE A 347 0.83 43.18 -2.59
N VAL A 348 0.27 44.20 -1.94
CA VAL A 348 0.12 44.23 -0.48
C VAL A 348 -0.94 43.22 -0.02
N ASP A 349 -2.09 43.15 -0.69
CA ASP A 349 -3.20 42.30 -0.24
C ASP A 349 -2.95 40.81 -0.56
N VAL A 350 -2.37 40.49 -1.71
CA VAL A 350 -2.18 39.10 -2.13
C VAL A 350 -0.81 38.56 -1.72
N VAL A 351 0.27 39.26 -2.05
CA VAL A 351 1.63 38.71 -1.89
C VAL A 351 2.09 38.81 -0.44
N PHE A 352 1.95 39.98 0.19
CA PHE A 352 2.44 40.17 1.56
C PHE A 352 1.70 39.29 2.57
N PHE A 353 0.36 39.25 2.55
CA PHE A 353 -0.39 38.40 3.47
C PHE A 353 -0.18 36.90 3.22
N TYR A 354 0.01 36.48 1.97
CA TYR A 354 0.34 35.08 1.65
C TYR A 354 1.70 34.68 2.22
N VAL A 355 2.75 35.46 1.93
CA VAL A 355 4.12 35.19 2.41
C VAL A 355 4.19 35.27 3.93
N ALA A 356 3.54 36.27 4.54
CA ALA A 356 3.53 36.44 5.99
C ALA A 356 2.82 35.27 6.72
N SER A 357 1.68 34.82 6.20
CA SER A 357 0.97 33.65 6.75
C SER A 357 1.80 32.38 6.58
N GLU A 358 2.35 32.13 5.39
CA GLU A 358 3.19 30.97 5.10
C GLU A 358 4.45 30.93 5.98
N SER A 359 5.12 32.06 6.17
CA SER A 359 6.29 32.17 7.05
C SER A 359 5.93 31.78 8.49
N LYS A 360 4.81 32.29 9.03
CA LYS A 360 4.36 31.94 10.39
C LYS A 360 3.97 30.47 10.51
N TYR A 361 3.34 29.90 9.49
CA TYR A 361 3.04 28.47 9.49
C TYR A 361 4.32 27.63 9.53
N LYS A 362 5.36 28.00 8.77
CA LYS A 362 6.66 27.31 8.81
C LYS A 362 7.33 27.42 10.18
N GLU A 363 7.35 28.63 10.76
CA GLU A 363 7.88 28.87 12.11
C GLU A 363 7.17 28.03 13.18
N GLY A 364 5.85 27.85 13.06
CA GLY A 364 5.11 26.99 13.98
C GLY A 364 5.41 25.50 13.78
N ILE A 365 5.69 25.02 12.56
CA ILE A 365 6.19 23.65 12.34
C ILE A 365 7.57 23.46 12.96
N GLU A 366 8.49 24.42 12.80
CA GLU A 366 9.79 24.40 13.47
C GLU A 366 9.62 24.32 15.00
N SER A 367 8.61 25.00 15.53
CA SER A 367 8.24 24.94 16.94
C SER A 367 7.69 23.57 17.38
N ILE A 368 7.04 22.80 16.49
CA ILE A 368 6.63 21.41 16.74
C ILE A 368 7.86 20.54 16.95
N TYR A 369 8.82 20.57 16.03
CA TYR A 369 10.06 19.79 16.14
C TYR A 369 10.95 20.26 17.30
N ALA A 370 10.86 21.53 17.70
CA ALA A 370 11.48 22.05 18.92
C ALA A 370 10.72 21.68 20.22
N ASN A 371 9.68 20.85 20.13
CA ASN A 371 8.84 20.36 21.23
C ASN A 371 8.12 21.48 22.01
N LYS A 372 7.81 22.60 21.35
CA LYS A 372 7.10 23.77 21.89
C LYS A 372 5.64 23.78 21.40
N ARG A 373 4.86 22.80 21.85
CA ARG A 373 3.47 22.54 21.43
C ARG A 373 2.57 23.79 21.47
N GLU A 374 2.50 24.48 22.61
CA GLU A 374 1.60 25.63 22.79
C GLU A 374 1.99 26.81 21.89
N LEU A 375 3.31 27.02 21.70
CA LEU A 375 3.83 28.03 20.80
C LEU A 375 3.42 27.72 19.36
N ALA A 376 3.63 26.48 18.91
CA ALA A 376 3.25 26.04 17.57
C ALA A 376 1.75 26.24 17.31
N LYS A 377 0.88 25.90 18.28
CA LYS A 377 -0.56 26.14 18.19
C LYS A 377 -0.93 27.63 18.14
N ALA A 378 -0.22 28.47 18.88
CA ALA A 378 -0.41 29.92 18.83
C ALA A 378 0.01 30.50 17.47
N LEU A 379 1.18 30.13 16.96
CA LEU A 379 1.66 30.56 15.63
C LEU A 379 0.73 30.10 14.51
N PHE A 380 0.21 28.88 14.59
CA PHE A 380 -0.81 28.38 13.65
C PHE A 380 -2.05 29.28 13.64
N ARG A 381 -2.58 29.60 14.82
CA ARG A 381 -3.78 30.42 14.98
C ARG A 381 -3.56 31.83 14.42
N ASP A 382 -2.41 32.41 14.73
CA ASP A 382 -2.00 33.71 14.20
C ASP A 382 -1.91 33.69 12.67
N ALA A 383 -1.26 32.67 12.10
CA ALA A 383 -1.12 32.49 10.66
C ALA A 383 -2.48 32.32 9.98
N TYR A 384 -3.40 31.59 10.62
CA TYR A 384 -4.77 31.39 10.16
C TYR A 384 -5.57 32.70 10.13
N TYR A 385 -5.43 33.55 11.14
CA TYR A 385 -6.11 34.86 11.15
C TYR A 385 -5.53 35.84 10.12
N ILE A 386 -4.24 35.71 9.77
CA ILE A 386 -3.66 36.44 8.63
C ILE A 386 -4.30 35.95 7.32
N ARG A 387 -4.28 34.63 7.10
CA ARG A 387 -4.88 33.99 5.93
C ARG A 387 -5.25 32.53 6.22
N PRO A 388 -6.54 32.17 6.17
CA PRO A 388 -6.96 30.78 6.31
C PRO A 388 -6.49 29.92 5.14
N ASP A 389 -5.86 28.79 5.45
CA ASP A 389 -5.51 27.77 4.46
C ASP A 389 -5.62 26.38 5.08
N ASP A 390 -6.49 25.55 4.49
CA ASP A 390 -6.84 24.22 4.97
C ASP A 390 -5.65 23.25 4.93
N LYS A 391 -4.73 23.43 3.97
CA LYS A 391 -3.59 22.53 3.78
C LYS A 391 -2.67 22.53 4.99
N TRP A 392 -2.56 23.67 5.67
CA TRP A 392 -1.72 23.80 6.85
C TRP A 392 -2.23 23.01 8.04
N PHE A 393 -3.54 22.77 8.18
CA PHE A 393 -4.05 21.89 9.23
C PHE A 393 -3.54 20.46 9.05
N ILE A 394 -3.55 19.93 7.82
CA ILE A 394 -3.04 18.59 7.50
C ILE A 394 -1.53 18.53 7.71
N ASN A 395 -0.80 19.56 7.24
CA ASN A 395 0.66 19.61 7.43
C ASN A 395 1.06 19.67 8.91
N TYR A 396 0.36 20.47 9.72
CA TYR A 396 0.59 20.51 11.16
C TYR A 396 0.23 19.19 11.83
N ALA A 397 -0.88 18.57 11.45
CA ALA A 397 -1.27 17.27 11.99
C ALA A 397 -0.20 16.21 11.70
N LYS A 398 0.29 16.13 10.46
CA LYS A 398 1.39 15.24 10.07
C LYS A 398 2.69 15.54 10.82
N ALA A 399 3.05 16.81 11.02
CA ALA A 399 4.22 17.18 11.82
C ALA A 399 4.08 16.73 13.29
N PHE A 400 2.87 16.81 13.85
CA PHE A 400 2.58 16.26 15.18
C PHE A 400 2.62 14.72 15.21
N GLU A 401 2.15 14.04 14.16
CA GLU A 401 2.28 12.57 14.01
C GLU A 401 3.75 12.12 14.00
N GLU A 402 4.63 12.85 13.32
CA GLU A 402 6.07 12.53 13.23
C GLU A 402 6.76 12.57 14.60
N ILE A 403 6.41 13.54 15.45
CA ILE A 403 6.90 13.61 16.84
C ILE A 403 6.11 12.72 17.81
N ARG A 404 5.15 11.94 17.31
CA ARG A 404 4.24 11.05 18.07
C ARG A 404 3.32 11.77 19.07
N ASP A 405 3.02 13.06 18.84
CA ASP A 405 2.02 13.82 19.58
C ASP A 405 0.64 13.67 18.91
N PHE A 406 0.07 12.47 19.02
CA PHE A 406 -1.18 12.11 18.35
C PHE A 406 -2.39 12.92 18.83
N ASP A 407 -2.38 13.39 20.09
CA ASP A 407 -3.44 14.23 20.64
C ASP A 407 -3.50 15.58 19.90
N SER A 408 -2.34 16.20 19.65
CA SER A 408 -2.27 17.44 18.85
C SER A 408 -2.64 17.24 17.39
N ALA A 409 -2.25 16.10 16.81
CA ALA A 409 -2.60 15.77 15.44
C ALA A 409 -4.12 15.64 15.29
N GLU A 410 -4.76 14.90 16.19
CA GLU A 410 -6.22 14.75 16.25
C GLU A 410 -6.94 16.10 16.42
N GLU A 411 -6.45 16.96 17.31
CA GLU A 411 -6.98 18.31 17.49
C GLU A 411 -6.92 19.11 16.17
N LYS A 412 -5.81 19.06 15.44
CA LYS A 412 -5.67 19.75 14.15
C LYS A 412 -6.58 19.19 13.06
N TYR A 413 -6.78 17.88 13.02
CA TYR A 413 -7.75 17.26 12.10
C TYR A 413 -9.19 17.66 12.43
N GLU A 414 -9.60 17.63 13.70
CA GLU A 414 -10.94 18.05 14.08
C GLU A 414 -11.14 19.56 13.85
N GLU A 415 -10.14 20.40 14.13
CA GLU A 415 -10.17 21.83 13.81
C GLU A 415 -10.43 22.08 12.32
N LEU A 416 -9.78 21.33 11.41
CA LEU A 416 -10.00 21.43 9.97
C LEU A 416 -11.47 21.21 9.58
N PHE A 417 -12.14 20.29 10.26
CA PHE A 417 -13.55 19.99 10.00
C PHE A 417 -14.48 20.99 10.68
N THR A 418 -14.03 21.79 11.65
CA THR A 418 -14.90 22.77 12.31
C THR A 418 -15.08 24.07 11.51
N ILE A 419 -16.31 24.56 11.45
CA ILE A 419 -16.60 25.89 10.90
C ILE A 419 -16.20 26.94 11.94
N GLU A 420 -15.14 27.71 11.60
CA GLU A 420 -14.42 28.66 12.46
C GLU A 420 -13.75 27.98 13.69
N PRO A 421 -12.60 27.32 13.49
CA PRO A 421 -11.97 26.47 14.52
C PRO A 421 -11.67 27.18 15.84
N PHE A 422 -11.36 28.49 15.77
CA PHE A 422 -10.92 29.29 16.93
C PHE A 422 -12.03 30.16 17.54
N SER A 423 -13.30 29.94 17.17
CA SER A 423 -14.46 30.71 17.65
C SER A 423 -14.95 30.23 19.03
N LYS A 424 -15.53 31.13 19.83
CA LYS A 424 -16.17 30.77 21.11
C LYS A 424 -17.37 29.87 20.82
N ASN A 425 -17.37 28.63 21.33
CA ASN A 425 -18.30 27.52 21.02
C ASN A 425 -17.97 26.68 19.76
N SER A 426 -16.73 26.70 19.25
CA SER A 426 -16.31 25.83 18.13
C SER A 426 -16.57 24.34 18.41
N THR A 427 -16.34 23.89 19.65
CA THR A 427 -16.57 22.51 20.11
C THR A 427 -18.02 22.03 20.02
N ASN A 428 -19.01 22.93 19.97
CA ASN A 428 -20.44 22.60 19.95
C ASN A 428 -21.03 22.53 18.54
N ARG A 429 -20.26 22.86 17.49
CA ARG A 429 -20.77 22.96 16.11
C ARG A 429 -20.61 21.64 15.37
N ARG A 430 -21.71 20.89 15.23
CA ARG A 430 -21.77 19.63 14.45
C ARG A 430 -21.68 19.79 12.92
N ARG A 431 -21.68 21.02 12.38
CA ARG A 431 -21.59 21.23 10.93
C ARG A 431 -20.13 21.17 10.53
N LYS A 432 -19.72 20.04 9.94
CA LYS A 432 -18.34 19.81 9.51
C LYS A 432 -18.09 20.39 8.12
N LYS A 433 -17.03 21.20 7.95
CA LYS A 433 -16.48 21.55 6.64
C LYS A 433 -15.94 20.26 6.02
N PHE A 434 -16.41 19.92 4.83
CA PHE A 434 -15.97 18.70 4.16
C PHE A 434 -14.57 18.92 3.54
N ASN A 435 -13.59 18.13 3.99
CA ASN A 435 -12.28 18.07 3.39
C ASN A 435 -11.87 16.59 3.23
N LYS A 436 -11.96 16.06 2.01
CA LYS A 436 -11.66 14.65 1.70
C LYS A 436 -10.25 14.26 2.14
N GLU A 437 -9.24 15.04 1.76
CA GLU A 437 -7.84 14.75 2.08
C GLU A 437 -7.60 14.72 3.59
N GLY A 438 -8.22 15.65 4.33
CA GLY A 438 -8.18 15.68 5.78
C GLY A 438 -8.82 14.45 6.42
N TYR A 439 -10.01 14.03 5.96
CA TYR A 439 -10.68 12.83 6.48
C TYR A 439 -9.86 11.56 6.21
N ILE A 440 -9.27 11.43 5.02
CA ILE A 440 -8.42 10.29 4.66
C ILE A 440 -7.17 10.24 5.53
N ALA A 441 -6.47 11.36 5.68
CA ALA A 441 -5.27 11.45 6.52
C ALA A 441 -5.59 11.14 8.00
N TYR A 442 -6.68 11.69 8.52
CA TYR A 442 -7.13 11.44 9.88
C TYR A 442 -7.50 9.97 10.12
N ALA A 443 -8.23 9.36 9.18
CA ALA A 443 -8.54 7.94 9.23
C ALA A 443 -7.27 7.09 9.19
N PHE A 444 -6.31 7.42 8.33
CA PHE A 444 -5.02 6.71 8.24
C PHE A 444 -4.24 6.75 9.56
N MET A 445 -4.19 7.91 10.21
CA MET A 445 -3.59 8.06 11.55
C MET A 445 -4.28 7.13 12.56
N LYS A 446 -5.61 7.14 12.62
CA LYS A 446 -6.40 6.27 13.52
C LYS A 446 -6.18 4.78 13.25
N ILE A 447 -6.05 4.37 11.98
CA ILE A 447 -5.69 2.99 11.59
C ILE A 447 -4.31 2.62 12.15
N SER A 448 -3.35 3.53 12.04
CA SER A 448 -1.97 3.33 12.52
C SER A 448 -1.90 3.20 14.05
N LEU A 449 -2.80 3.87 14.77
CA LEU A 449 -2.98 3.73 16.22
C LEU A 449 -3.73 2.45 16.64
N GLY A 450 -4.29 1.70 15.68
CA GLY A 450 -5.13 0.53 15.96
C GLY A 450 -6.58 0.87 16.35
N GLU A 451 -7.00 2.12 16.20
CA GLU A 451 -8.36 2.60 16.50
C GLU A 451 -9.31 2.35 15.31
N TYR A 452 -9.41 1.09 14.89
CA TYR A 452 -10.07 0.69 13.65
C TYR A 452 -11.53 1.12 13.54
N SER A 453 -12.28 1.08 14.64
CA SER A 453 -13.69 1.52 14.66
C SER A 453 -13.85 3.02 14.43
N GLN A 454 -12.95 3.84 14.99
CA GLN A 454 -12.99 5.29 14.81
C GLN A 454 -12.60 5.66 13.38
N ALA A 455 -11.55 5.04 12.85
CA ALA A 455 -11.16 5.20 11.44
C ALA A 455 -12.31 4.93 10.48
N ASN A 456 -13.09 3.87 10.72
CA ASN A 456 -14.29 3.59 9.91
C ASN A 456 -15.37 4.67 10.03
N SER A 457 -15.60 5.20 11.23
CA SER A 457 -16.57 6.29 11.41
C SER A 457 -16.16 7.57 10.65
N ILE A 458 -14.86 7.84 10.58
CA ILE A 458 -14.28 8.96 9.83
C ILE A 458 -14.43 8.72 8.32
N LEU A 459 -14.15 7.50 7.85
CA LEU A 459 -14.31 7.13 6.44
C LEU A 459 -15.76 7.12 5.97
N ASP A 460 -16.70 6.76 6.85
CA ASP A 460 -18.13 6.83 6.56
C ASP A 460 -18.60 8.27 6.29
N GLU A 461 -17.95 9.27 6.86
CA GLU A 461 -18.22 10.67 6.51
C GLU A 461 -17.90 10.92 5.04
N VAL A 462 -16.73 10.49 4.54
CA VAL A 462 -16.35 10.63 3.12
C VAL A 462 -17.32 9.87 2.21
N ILE A 463 -17.63 8.63 2.55
CA ILE A 463 -18.54 7.78 1.78
C ILE A 463 -19.97 8.34 1.77
N SER A 464 -20.36 9.12 2.78
CA SER A 464 -21.67 9.77 2.82
C SER A 464 -21.82 10.85 1.74
N TYR A 465 -20.72 11.50 1.33
CA TYR A 465 -20.66 12.47 0.24
C TYR A 465 -20.57 11.78 -1.12
N ASP A 466 -19.63 10.84 -1.27
CA ASP A 466 -19.49 10.02 -2.47
C ASP A 466 -19.43 8.54 -2.10
N LEU A 467 -20.51 7.82 -2.41
CA LEU A 467 -20.70 6.40 -2.09
C LEU A 467 -19.60 5.50 -2.66
N TYR A 468 -18.97 5.92 -3.76
CA TYR A 468 -17.99 5.13 -4.46
C TYR A 468 -16.58 5.72 -4.36
N ASP A 469 -16.33 6.72 -3.51
CA ASP A 469 -15.01 7.36 -3.43
C ASP A 469 -13.89 6.31 -3.31
N TYR A 470 -12.99 6.32 -4.31
CA TYR A 470 -12.00 5.28 -4.49
C TYR A 470 -11.06 5.18 -3.27
N ASP A 471 -10.49 6.31 -2.85
CA ASP A 471 -9.49 6.35 -1.77
C ASP A 471 -10.12 5.96 -0.44
N ALA A 472 -11.33 6.44 -0.15
CA ALA A 472 -12.04 6.09 1.07
C ALA A 472 -12.41 4.60 1.13
N LEU A 473 -12.87 4.00 0.03
CA LEU A 473 -13.20 2.58 -0.03
C LEU A 473 -11.96 1.69 0.05
N VAL A 474 -10.85 2.08 -0.58
CA VAL A 474 -9.58 1.36 -0.48
C VAL A 474 -9.11 1.38 0.97
N LEU A 475 -9.06 2.56 1.59
CA LEU A 475 -8.60 2.70 2.96
C LEU A 475 -9.53 1.99 3.96
N LYS A 476 -10.84 1.94 3.68
CA LYS A 476 -11.82 1.19 4.47
C LYS A 476 -11.59 -0.32 4.36
N GLY A 477 -11.32 -0.82 3.15
CA GLY A 477 -10.92 -2.21 2.91
C GLY A 477 -9.64 -2.59 3.65
N ASP A 478 -8.62 -1.72 3.59
CA ASP A 478 -7.33 -1.89 4.28
C ASP A 478 -7.49 -1.85 5.80
N ASN A 479 -8.35 -0.97 6.32
CA ASN A 479 -8.68 -0.89 7.74
C ASN A 479 -9.30 -2.19 8.22
N TYR A 480 -10.35 -2.67 7.55
CA TYR A 480 -10.97 -3.96 7.89
C TYR A 480 -9.99 -5.13 7.78
N PHE A 481 -9.11 -5.13 6.77
CA PHE A 481 -8.09 -6.17 6.62
C PHE A 481 -7.11 -6.18 7.81
N LYS A 482 -6.65 -4.99 8.24
CA LYS A 482 -5.79 -4.87 9.44
C LYS A 482 -6.53 -5.27 10.71
N TRP A 483 -7.78 -4.84 10.86
CA TRP A 483 -8.62 -5.20 12.00
C TRP A 483 -8.87 -6.71 12.07
N ALA A 484 -9.02 -7.36 10.91
CA ALA A 484 -9.27 -8.79 10.80
C ALA A 484 -8.15 -9.66 11.40
N LYS A 485 -6.91 -9.15 11.44
CA LYS A 485 -5.79 -9.83 12.12
C LYS A 485 -6.03 -10.05 13.61
N THR A 486 -6.85 -9.20 14.24
CA THR A 486 -7.26 -9.34 15.65
C THR A 486 -8.60 -10.03 15.81
N ASN A 487 -9.55 -9.78 14.88
CA ASN A 487 -10.85 -10.44 14.87
C ASN A 487 -11.21 -10.88 13.43
N PRO A 488 -11.07 -12.19 13.11
CA PRO A 488 -11.25 -12.70 11.75
C PRO A 488 -12.61 -12.41 11.09
N SER A 489 -13.65 -12.05 11.85
CA SER A 489 -14.96 -11.71 11.27
C SER A 489 -14.91 -10.55 10.26
N TYR A 490 -13.96 -9.63 10.43
CA TYR A 490 -13.83 -8.44 9.58
C TYR A 490 -13.19 -8.70 8.21
N TYR A 491 -12.66 -9.91 7.95
CA TYR A 491 -12.21 -10.26 6.59
C TYR A 491 -13.36 -10.14 5.59
N LYS A 492 -14.60 -10.46 6.00
CA LYS A 492 -15.80 -10.30 5.18
C LYS A 492 -16.01 -8.85 4.74
N ASP A 493 -15.85 -7.90 5.65
CA ASP A 493 -16.06 -6.47 5.36
C ASP A 493 -14.94 -5.90 4.47
N SER A 494 -13.72 -6.40 4.63
CA SER A 494 -12.59 -6.08 3.76
C SER A 494 -12.83 -6.56 2.32
N ILE A 495 -13.21 -7.85 2.17
CA ILE A 495 -13.57 -8.46 0.89
C ILE A 495 -14.71 -7.69 0.21
N ASN A 496 -15.76 -7.33 0.96
CA ASN A 496 -16.86 -6.52 0.45
C ASN A 496 -16.39 -5.15 -0.08
N SER A 497 -15.47 -4.49 0.61
CA SER A 497 -14.94 -3.20 0.18
C SER A 497 -14.14 -3.32 -1.13
N TYR A 498 -13.27 -4.32 -1.25
CA TYR A 498 -12.48 -4.55 -2.48
C TYR A 498 -13.32 -5.03 -3.66
N THR A 499 -14.33 -5.85 -3.42
CA THR A 499 -15.25 -6.31 -4.47
C THR A 499 -16.08 -5.16 -5.05
N VAL A 500 -16.55 -4.24 -4.20
CA VAL A 500 -17.22 -3.00 -4.66
C VAL A 500 -16.29 -2.19 -5.56
N LEU A 501 -15.03 -2.00 -5.15
CA LEU A 501 -14.03 -1.29 -5.94
C LEU A 501 -13.80 -1.94 -7.32
N LEU A 502 -13.60 -3.25 -7.38
CA LEU A 502 -13.41 -3.96 -8.65
C LEU A 502 -14.65 -3.90 -9.55
N SER A 503 -15.85 -4.00 -8.96
CA SER A 503 -17.11 -3.91 -9.71
C SER A 503 -17.34 -2.55 -10.35
N LYS A 504 -16.89 -1.47 -9.69
CA LYS A 504 -17.15 -0.09 -10.10
C LYS A 504 -16.05 0.49 -10.98
N TYR A 505 -14.79 0.20 -10.64
CA TYR A 505 -13.61 0.79 -11.28
C TYR A 505 -12.87 -0.18 -12.21
N GLY A 506 -13.41 -1.39 -12.39
CA GLY A 506 -12.80 -2.45 -13.19
C GLY A 506 -11.68 -3.19 -12.46
N GLN A 507 -11.06 -4.13 -13.16
CA GLN A 507 -10.06 -5.07 -12.62
C GLN A 507 -8.68 -4.41 -12.44
N LYS A 508 -8.61 -3.38 -11.59
CA LYS A 508 -7.32 -2.78 -11.21
C LYS A 508 -6.46 -3.82 -10.50
N LYS A 509 -5.26 -4.06 -11.03
CA LYS A 509 -4.26 -5.02 -10.52
C LYS A 509 -4.07 -4.92 -9.00
N GLU A 510 -3.88 -3.72 -8.49
CA GLU A 510 -3.65 -3.48 -7.05
C GLU A 510 -4.81 -3.99 -6.17
N ILE A 511 -6.06 -3.64 -6.54
CA ILE A 511 -7.24 -4.04 -5.76
C ILE A 511 -7.49 -5.54 -5.88
N LEU A 512 -7.22 -6.12 -7.05
CA LEU A 512 -7.30 -7.57 -7.25
C LEU A 512 -6.36 -8.32 -6.30
N PHE A 513 -5.13 -7.83 -6.11
CA PHE A 513 -4.18 -8.43 -5.18
C PHE A 513 -4.53 -8.20 -3.70
N LYS A 514 -5.08 -7.03 -3.35
CA LYS A 514 -5.65 -6.80 -2.01
C LYS A 514 -6.78 -7.78 -1.70
N LEU A 515 -7.68 -8.01 -2.66
CA LEU A 515 -8.75 -8.99 -2.55
C LEU A 515 -8.20 -10.43 -2.45
N PHE A 516 -7.23 -10.78 -3.29
CA PHE A 516 -6.61 -12.11 -3.25
C PHE A 516 -5.96 -12.39 -1.89
N ASN A 517 -5.19 -11.44 -1.37
CA ASN A 517 -4.60 -11.51 -0.03
C ASN A 517 -5.67 -11.66 1.06
N ALA A 518 -6.80 -10.95 0.94
CA ALA A 518 -7.94 -11.10 1.85
C ALA A 518 -8.55 -12.50 1.82
N TYR A 519 -8.71 -13.13 0.64
CA TYR A 519 -9.19 -14.51 0.54
C TYR A 519 -8.22 -15.53 1.14
N ILE A 520 -6.91 -15.36 0.87
CA ILE A 520 -5.86 -16.24 1.41
C ILE A 520 -5.90 -16.24 2.93
N GLU A 521 -5.86 -15.05 3.54
CA GLU A 521 -5.83 -14.85 4.99
C GLU A 521 -7.15 -15.21 5.69
N ALA A 522 -8.29 -15.06 4.99
CA ALA A 522 -9.59 -15.49 5.48
C ALA A 522 -9.80 -17.02 5.44
N GLY A 523 -8.87 -17.78 4.84
CA GLY A 523 -9.03 -19.23 4.68
C GLY A 523 -10.02 -19.64 3.59
N LEU A 524 -10.33 -18.75 2.64
CA LEU A 524 -11.28 -18.98 1.55
C LEU A 524 -10.55 -19.60 0.35
N ASP A 525 -10.32 -20.92 0.42
CA ASP A 525 -9.55 -21.69 -0.57
C ASP A 525 -10.15 -21.56 -1.98
N THR A 526 -11.45 -21.80 -2.13
CA THR A 526 -12.14 -21.79 -3.43
C THR A 526 -12.06 -20.44 -4.14
N GLU A 527 -12.25 -19.36 -3.41
CA GLU A 527 -12.20 -17.99 -3.91
C GLU A 527 -10.76 -17.58 -4.25
N SER A 528 -9.78 -18.04 -3.45
CA SER A 528 -8.35 -17.86 -3.74
C SER A 528 -7.96 -18.55 -5.05
N ASP A 529 -8.39 -19.80 -5.24
CA ASP A 529 -8.13 -20.58 -6.46
C ASP A 529 -8.77 -19.91 -7.69
N ASN A 530 -10.00 -19.40 -7.56
CA ASN A 530 -10.69 -18.70 -8.64
C ASN A 530 -9.94 -17.42 -9.06
N VAL A 531 -9.45 -16.63 -8.10
CA VAL A 531 -8.65 -15.44 -8.40
C VAL A 531 -7.33 -15.81 -9.06
N ASN A 532 -6.64 -16.85 -8.58
CA ASN A 532 -5.42 -17.37 -9.20
C ASN A 532 -5.69 -17.80 -10.66
N ASN A 533 -6.72 -18.59 -10.91
CA ASN A 533 -7.11 -19.02 -12.26
C ASN A 533 -7.42 -17.83 -13.18
N PHE A 534 -8.14 -16.83 -12.66
CA PHE A 534 -8.40 -15.59 -13.37
C PHE A 534 -7.09 -14.86 -13.76
N ILE A 535 -6.15 -14.71 -12.82
CA ILE A 535 -4.85 -14.07 -13.10
C ILE A 535 -4.05 -14.90 -14.12
N LYS A 536 -4.03 -16.23 -14.01
CA LYS A 536 -3.37 -17.11 -14.98
C LYS A 536 -3.91 -16.97 -16.39
N SER A 537 -5.23 -16.85 -16.54
CA SER A 537 -5.87 -16.68 -17.85
C SER A 537 -5.59 -15.33 -18.50
N ASN A 538 -5.11 -14.34 -17.74
CA ASN A 538 -4.79 -13.00 -18.21
C ASN A 538 -3.28 -12.79 -18.25
N GLU A 539 -2.66 -13.04 -19.41
CA GLU A 539 -1.21 -12.90 -19.60
C GLU A 539 -0.67 -11.48 -19.30
N ILE A 540 -1.53 -10.46 -19.36
CA ILE A 540 -1.18 -9.06 -19.06
C ILE A 540 -0.97 -8.83 -17.55
N ILE A 541 -1.59 -9.64 -16.69
CA ILE A 541 -1.53 -9.45 -15.23
C ILE A 541 -0.30 -10.17 -14.68
N ASP A 542 0.75 -9.38 -14.47
CA ASP A 542 1.95 -9.85 -13.79
C ASP A 542 1.70 -10.16 -12.29
N VAL A 543 2.47 -11.09 -11.74
CA VAL A 543 2.35 -11.63 -10.37
C VAL A 543 2.78 -10.60 -9.33
N ASP A 544 2.08 -10.55 -8.20
CA ASP A 544 2.54 -9.88 -6.98
C ASP A 544 3.29 -10.89 -6.11
N GLU A 545 4.60 -10.69 -5.95
CA GLU A 545 5.52 -11.62 -5.27
C GLU A 545 5.07 -11.90 -3.83
N VAL A 546 4.59 -10.87 -3.13
CA VAL A 546 4.21 -10.97 -1.71
C VAL A 546 2.94 -11.79 -1.56
N VAL A 547 1.89 -11.48 -2.33
CA VAL A 547 0.61 -12.17 -2.24
C VAL A 547 0.72 -13.61 -2.73
N TYR A 548 1.41 -13.83 -3.86
CA TYR A 548 1.59 -15.18 -4.38
C TYR A 548 2.49 -16.04 -3.50
N THR A 549 3.47 -15.48 -2.80
CA THR A 549 4.28 -16.27 -1.85
C THR A 549 3.46 -16.70 -0.65
N LYS A 550 2.53 -15.86 -0.16
CA LYS A 550 1.57 -16.29 0.87
C LYS A 550 0.64 -17.40 0.37
N TYR A 551 0.17 -17.29 -0.87
CA TYR A 551 -0.63 -18.33 -1.50
C TYR A 551 0.16 -19.64 -1.63
N ALA A 552 1.41 -19.57 -2.11
CA ALA A 552 2.31 -20.70 -2.22
C ALA A 552 2.57 -21.35 -0.85
N LYS A 553 2.88 -20.55 0.18
CA LYS A 553 3.04 -21.02 1.56
C LYS A 553 1.83 -21.81 2.04
N LYS A 554 0.62 -21.28 1.83
CA LYS A 554 -0.63 -21.96 2.20
C LYS A 554 -0.80 -23.29 1.47
N LEU A 555 -0.49 -23.34 0.17
CA LEU A 555 -0.48 -24.60 -0.58
C LEU A 555 0.60 -25.57 -0.05
N VAL A 556 1.82 -25.10 0.20
CA VAL A 556 2.91 -25.91 0.77
C VAL A 556 2.51 -26.47 2.13
N ASP A 557 1.95 -25.66 3.03
CA ASP A 557 1.52 -26.12 4.37
C ASP A 557 0.40 -27.19 4.26
N LYS A 558 -0.52 -27.03 3.31
CA LYS A 558 -1.56 -28.04 3.01
C LYS A 558 -0.94 -29.32 2.43
N TYR A 559 0.09 -29.20 1.59
CA TYR A 559 0.83 -30.35 1.05
C TYR A 559 1.57 -31.10 2.16
N ILE A 560 2.29 -30.38 3.03
CA ILE A 560 3.00 -30.94 4.18
C ILE A 560 2.04 -31.67 5.11
N SER A 561 0.88 -31.06 5.39
CA SER A 561 -0.17 -31.67 6.21
C SER A 561 -0.66 -32.97 5.58
N PHE A 562 -0.84 -32.99 4.26
CA PHE A 562 -1.24 -34.18 3.52
C PHE A 562 -0.16 -35.28 3.54
N VAL A 563 1.10 -34.95 3.28
CA VAL A 563 2.22 -35.90 3.34
C VAL A 563 2.33 -36.51 4.73
N THR A 564 2.25 -35.67 5.76
CA THR A 564 2.29 -36.10 7.17
C THR A 564 1.10 -37.00 7.51
N TYR A 565 -0.10 -36.63 7.07
CA TYR A 565 -1.31 -37.46 7.21
C TYR A 565 -1.11 -38.82 6.58
N ASN A 566 -0.61 -38.90 5.34
CA ASN A 566 -0.44 -40.19 4.65
C ASN A 566 0.65 -41.05 5.28
N GLN A 567 1.77 -40.46 5.70
CA GLN A 567 2.81 -41.19 6.42
C GLN A 567 2.23 -41.82 7.69
N ARG A 568 1.48 -41.04 8.47
CA ARG A 568 0.80 -41.55 9.67
C ARG A 568 -0.27 -42.58 9.34
N ALA A 569 -1.11 -42.33 8.34
CA ALA A 569 -2.16 -43.24 7.90
C ALA A 569 -1.59 -44.57 7.40
N ASN A 570 -0.49 -44.57 6.66
CA ASN A 570 0.17 -45.78 6.18
C ASN A 570 0.77 -46.58 7.36
N ASN A 571 1.42 -45.89 8.31
CA ASN A 571 1.90 -46.53 9.54
C ASN A 571 0.76 -47.14 10.37
N LEU A 572 -0.42 -46.49 10.37
CA LEU A 572 -1.64 -46.98 11.02
C LEU A 572 -2.31 -48.14 10.26
N ALA A 573 -2.31 -48.10 8.93
CA ALA A 573 -2.92 -49.11 8.06
C ALA A 573 -2.21 -50.46 8.13
N ILE A 574 -0.93 -50.47 8.50
CA ILE A 574 -0.17 -51.68 8.84
C ILE A 574 -0.79 -52.38 10.09
N ASN A 575 -1.57 -51.68 10.93
CA ASN A 575 -2.25 -52.21 12.12
C ASN A 575 -3.79 -52.14 11.99
N LEU A 576 -4.37 -53.03 11.18
CA LEU A 576 -5.77 -52.99 10.70
C LEU A 576 -6.88 -52.90 11.77
N ASN A 577 -6.63 -53.27 13.03
CA ASN A 577 -7.65 -53.26 14.10
C ASN A 577 -7.69 -51.99 14.97
N TYR A 578 -6.73 -51.08 14.82
CA TYR A 578 -6.70 -49.77 15.53
C TYR A 578 -7.03 -48.58 14.61
N LEU A 579 -7.41 -48.88 13.36
CA LEU A 579 -8.29 -48.07 12.52
C LEU A 579 -9.55 -47.68 13.33
N ASN A 580 -10.56 -46.96 12.86
CA ASN A 580 -11.64 -46.41 13.69
C ASN A 580 -11.19 -45.47 14.82
N GLY A 581 -10.52 -45.92 15.90
CA GLY A 581 -10.09 -45.08 17.02
C GLY A 581 -8.97 -44.09 16.64
N GLN A 582 -7.85 -44.60 16.13
CA GLN A 582 -6.71 -43.77 15.72
C GLN A 582 -7.01 -43.00 14.43
N THR A 583 -7.79 -43.57 13.51
CA THR A 583 -8.17 -42.87 12.28
C THR A 583 -9.27 -41.83 12.53
N ASN A 584 -10.16 -41.97 13.51
CA ASN A 584 -11.02 -40.85 13.94
C ASN A 584 -10.22 -39.68 14.56
N LEU A 585 -9.14 -39.99 15.28
CA LEU A 585 -8.21 -38.98 15.83
C LEU A 585 -7.38 -38.32 14.74
N LEU A 586 -6.82 -39.11 13.81
CA LEU A 586 -6.11 -38.60 12.63
C LEU A 586 -7.03 -37.73 11.78
N ASN A 587 -8.28 -38.15 11.55
CA ASN A 587 -9.30 -37.35 10.87
C ASN A 587 -9.76 -36.13 11.68
N LYS A 588 -9.48 -36.06 12.98
CA LYS A 588 -9.76 -34.89 13.83
C LYS A 588 -8.58 -33.92 13.81
N GLU A 589 -7.36 -34.43 13.83
CA GLU A 589 -6.12 -33.66 13.71
C GLU A 589 -5.99 -33.03 12.31
N PHE A 590 -6.45 -33.74 11.28
CA PHE A 590 -6.50 -33.28 9.90
C PHE A 590 -7.95 -33.12 9.43
N SER A 591 -8.75 -32.40 10.21
CA SER A 591 -10.17 -32.17 9.92
C SER A 591 -10.42 -31.52 8.57
N ASP A 592 -9.45 -30.75 8.08
CA ASP A 592 -9.54 -29.96 6.85
C ASP A 592 -9.56 -30.83 5.58
N PHE A 593 -9.18 -32.11 5.70
CA PHE A 593 -9.30 -33.07 4.60
C PHE A 593 -10.65 -33.82 4.59
N LYS A 594 -11.59 -33.51 5.50
CA LYS A 594 -12.94 -34.12 5.49
C LYS A 594 -13.81 -33.53 4.38
N ARG A 595 -14.48 -34.40 3.61
CA ARG A 595 -15.68 -34.01 2.83
C ARG A 595 -16.93 -33.93 3.72
N ASN A 596 -17.88 -33.13 3.27
CA ASN A 596 -19.23 -32.94 3.84
C ASN A 596 -20.10 -34.21 3.94
N ASP A 597 -19.67 -35.35 3.39
CA ASP A 597 -20.45 -36.59 3.25
C ASP A 597 -19.99 -37.74 4.18
N GLY A 598 -19.01 -37.50 5.07
CA GLY A 598 -18.70 -38.42 6.18
C GLY A 598 -18.02 -39.75 5.80
N ARG A 599 -17.49 -39.90 4.59
CA ARG A 599 -16.63 -41.05 4.22
C ARG A 599 -15.15 -40.67 4.25
N THR A 600 -14.31 -41.58 4.74
CA THR A 600 -12.85 -41.46 4.75
C THR A 600 -12.26 -41.35 3.35
N ILE A 601 -11.20 -40.55 3.27
CA ILE A 601 -10.48 -40.10 2.08
C ILE A 601 -9.90 -41.28 1.30
N PHE A 602 -10.50 -41.58 0.15
CA PHE A 602 -9.81 -42.18 -1.00
C PHE A 602 -10.42 -41.60 -2.28
N LYS A 603 -10.09 -40.34 -2.57
CA LYS A 603 -10.06 -39.85 -3.95
C LYS A 603 -8.79 -39.04 -4.15
N LEU A 604 -7.90 -39.67 -4.91
CA LEU A 604 -6.49 -39.40 -5.12
C LEU A 604 -6.24 -38.45 -6.31
N ASP A 605 -7.25 -37.71 -6.77
CA ASP A 605 -7.20 -37.00 -8.07
C ASP A 605 -6.65 -35.56 -7.98
N ASN A 606 -6.47 -34.98 -6.78
CA ASN A 606 -6.03 -33.58 -6.62
C ASN A 606 -4.52 -33.40 -6.34
N ASN A 607 -3.76 -34.48 -6.12
CA ASN A 607 -2.34 -34.38 -5.76
C ASN A 607 -1.44 -33.97 -6.93
N VAL A 608 -1.77 -34.44 -8.14
CA VAL A 608 -1.03 -34.07 -9.36
C VAL A 608 -1.19 -32.58 -9.63
N ASN A 609 -2.40 -32.06 -9.45
CA ASN A 609 -2.69 -30.64 -9.67
C ASN A 609 -2.03 -29.75 -8.61
N MET A 610 -2.07 -30.14 -7.33
CA MET A 610 -1.52 -29.31 -6.25
C MET A 610 -0.01 -29.13 -6.33
N ASN A 611 0.74 -30.18 -6.67
CA ASN A 611 2.19 -30.08 -6.88
C ASN A 611 2.53 -29.19 -8.08
N SER A 612 1.82 -29.37 -9.20
CA SER A 612 2.02 -28.51 -10.38
C SER A 612 1.65 -27.05 -10.11
N GLU A 613 0.65 -26.82 -9.26
CA GLU A 613 0.24 -25.47 -8.84
C GLU A 613 1.29 -24.78 -7.97
N ILE A 614 1.81 -25.47 -6.94
CA ILE A 614 2.89 -24.95 -6.09
C ILE A 614 4.10 -24.60 -6.93
N GLU A 615 4.53 -25.53 -7.79
CA GLU A 615 5.69 -25.35 -8.64
C GLU A 615 5.49 -24.21 -9.64
N TYR A 616 4.31 -24.12 -10.29
CA TYR A 616 3.97 -23.02 -11.19
C TYR A 616 4.07 -21.66 -10.48
N VAL A 617 3.45 -21.52 -9.30
CA VAL A 617 3.41 -20.26 -8.57
C VAL A 617 4.82 -19.83 -8.16
N LEU A 618 5.58 -20.73 -7.54
CA LEU A 618 6.93 -20.43 -7.05
C LEU A 618 7.88 -20.09 -8.21
N ARG A 619 7.82 -20.86 -9.31
CA ARG A 619 8.60 -20.55 -10.53
C ARG A 619 8.23 -19.18 -11.09
N LYS A 620 6.95 -18.82 -11.15
CA LYS A 620 6.52 -17.53 -11.68
C LYS A 620 7.04 -16.36 -10.84
N ILE A 621 7.08 -16.50 -9.51
CA ILE A 621 7.70 -15.51 -8.61
C ILE A 621 9.20 -15.41 -8.86
N LEU A 622 9.92 -16.55 -8.89
CA LEU A 622 11.37 -16.57 -9.04
C LEU A 622 11.85 -16.15 -10.44
N ASN A 623 11.05 -16.38 -11.49
CA ASN A 623 11.35 -15.86 -12.82
C ASN A 623 11.30 -14.32 -12.87
N LYS A 624 10.39 -13.72 -12.10
CA LYS A 624 10.28 -12.26 -11.98
C LYS A 624 11.36 -11.69 -11.07
N ASN A 625 11.61 -12.35 -9.93
CA ASN A 625 12.61 -11.95 -8.95
C ASN A 625 13.38 -13.18 -8.43
N PRO A 626 14.53 -13.53 -9.05
CA PRO A 626 15.29 -14.74 -8.72
C PRO A 626 15.82 -14.80 -7.28
N ASN A 627 16.02 -13.64 -6.65
CA ASN A 627 16.57 -13.50 -5.31
C ASN A 627 15.49 -13.22 -4.24
N TYR A 628 14.22 -13.43 -4.56
CA TYR A 628 13.13 -13.23 -3.61
C TYR A 628 13.18 -14.29 -2.49
N ASP A 629 13.71 -13.87 -1.35
CA ASP A 629 14.04 -14.68 -0.17
C ASP A 629 12.90 -15.58 0.31
N LYS A 630 11.68 -15.05 0.42
CA LYS A 630 10.50 -15.80 0.89
C LYS A 630 10.07 -16.89 -0.09
N ALA A 631 10.12 -16.64 -1.41
CA ALA A 631 9.79 -17.69 -2.38
C ALA A 631 10.90 -18.74 -2.47
N LEU A 632 12.17 -18.35 -2.35
CA LEU A 632 13.29 -19.29 -2.26
C LEU A 632 13.13 -20.20 -1.04
N PHE A 633 12.80 -19.64 0.12
CA PHE A 633 12.52 -20.40 1.33
C PHE A 633 11.37 -21.40 1.15
N GLU A 634 10.22 -20.97 0.64
CA GLU A 634 9.07 -21.86 0.40
C GLU A 634 9.39 -22.93 -0.68
N SER A 635 10.19 -22.60 -1.70
CA SER A 635 10.68 -23.56 -2.70
C SER A 635 11.60 -24.61 -2.08
N GLY A 636 12.45 -24.18 -1.14
CA GLY A 636 13.30 -25.07 -0.35
C GLY A 636 12.48 -26.01 0.54
N ARG A 637 11.50 -25.48 1.28
CA ARG A 637 10.55 -26.26 2.08
C ARG A 637 9.83 -27.30 1.23
N TYR A 638 9.21 -26.87 0.13
CA TYR A 638 8.47 -27.74 -0.78
C TYR A 638 9.35 -28.88 -1.34
N SER A 639 10.53 -28.54 -1.85
CA SER A 639 11.49 -29.51 -2.41
C SER A 639 11.90 -30.56 -1.38
N TYR A 640 12.10 -30.17 -0.12
CA TYR A 640 12.42 -31.08 0.97
C TYR A 640 11.32 -32.11 1.22
N TYR A 641 10.05 -31.71 1.24
CA TYR A 641 8.93 -32.63 1.49
C TYR A 641 8.58 -33.52 0.30
N ILE A 642 8.92 -33.11 -0.93
CA ILE A 642 8.88 -33.99 -2.11
C ILE A 642 10.03 -35.01 -2.10
N GLY A 643 11.12 -34.72 -1.38
CA GLY A 643 12.30 -35.57 -1.27
C GLY A 643 13.44 -35.19 -2.22
N ASP A 644 13.36 -34.06 -2.91
CA ASP A 644 14.46 -33.51 -3.70
C ASP A 644 15.39 -32.67 -2.81
N PHE A 645 16.21 -33.36 -2.02
CA PHE A 645 17.08 -32.73 -1.01
C PHE A 645 18.14 -31.81 -1.61
N LYS A 646 18.61 -32.08 -2.83
CA LYS A 646 19.61 -31.24 -3.51
C LYS A 646 19.02 -29.88 -3.88
N LYS A 647 17.83 -29.86 -4.50
CA LYS A 647 17.14 -28.59 -4.78
C LYS A 647 16.76 -27.86 -3.51
N ALA A 648 16.29 -28.59 -2.50
CA ALA A 648 15.96 -28.02 -1.20
C ALA A 648 17.15 -27.27 -0.59
N GLU A 649 18.31 -27.93 -0.54
CA GLU A 649 19.55 -27.34 -0.04
C GLU A 649 19.93 -26.05 -0.77
N ALA A 650 19.96 -26.08 -2.11
CA ALA A 650 20.33 -24.93 -2.92
C ALA A 650 19.41 -23.72 -2.68
N TYR A 651 18.09 -23.94 -2.66
CA TYR A 651 17.12 -22.87 -2.40
C TYR A 651 17.23 -22.30 -0.98
N LEU A 652 17.40 -23.17 0.03
CA LEU A 652 17.49 -22.75 1.43
C LEU A 652 18.77 -21.96 1.71
N LEU A 653 19.91 -22.34 1.13
CA LEU A 653 21.17 -21.60 1.27
C LEU A 653 21.09 -20.20 0.64
N LYS A 654 20.46 -20.08 -0.54
CA LYS A 654 20.20 -18.76 -1.17
C LYS A 654 19.28 -17.90 -0.30
N ALA A 655 18.19 -18.48 0.22
CA ALA A 655 17.26 -17.77 1.11
C ALA A 655 17.97 -17.29 2.39
N LEU A 656 18.74 -18.14 3.05
CA LEU A 656 19.47 -17.81 4.28
C LEU A 656 20.50 -16.70 4.08
N ASN A 657 21.22 -16.70 2.96
CA ASN A 657 22.16 -15.62 2.66
C ASN A 657 21.44 -14.26 2.53
N SER A 658 20.25 -14.24 1.90
CA SER A 658 19.43 -13.03 1.79
C SER A 658 18.88 -12.58 3.14
N PHE A 659 18.32 -13.51 3.94
CA PHE A 659 17.84 -13.21 5.30
C PHE A 659 18.94 -12.63 6.19
N ARG A 660 20.18 -13.14 6.05
CA ARG A 660 21.36 -12.61 6.76
C ARG A 660 21.73 -11.20 6.32
N GLN A 661 21.67 -10.89 5.03
CA GLN A 661 21.99 -9.53 4.55
C GLN A 661 20.96 -8.50 5.01
N LYS A 662 19.69 -8.91 5.05
CA LYS A 662 18.57 -8.03 5.41
C LYS A 662 18.44 -7.82 6.92
N ASN A 663 18.82 -8.80 7.75
CA ASN A 663 18.73 -8.78 9.22
C ASN A 663 17.36 -8.29 9.75
N SER A 664 16.27 -8.74 9.13
CA SER A 664 14.90 -8.36 9.51
C SER A 664 14.29 -9.32 10.52
N ILE A 665 13.62 -8.76 11.54
CA ILE A 665 12.84 -9.52 12.54
C ILE A 665 11.69 -10.30 11.88
N GLU A 666 11.12 -9.78 10.78
CA GLU A 666 10.01 -10.43 10.08
C GLU A 666 10.38 -11.80 9.50
N ASP A 667 11.66 -11.98 9.14
CA ASP A 667 12.15 -13.19 8.48
C ASP A 667 12.77 -14.19 9.46
N ALA A 668 12.84 -13.84 10.75
CA ALA A 668 13.54 -14.62 11.76
C ALA A 668 12.94 -16.02 11.97
N GLY A 669 11.61 -16.15 11.91
CA GLY A 669 10.94 -17.46 11.99
C GLY A 669 11.28 -18.35 10.80
N ASP A 670 11.24 -17.78 9.60
CA ASP A 670 11.56 -18.49 8.35
C ASP A 670 13.05 -18.88 8.31
N LYS A 671 13.94 -18.00 8.78
CA LYS A 671 15.39 -18.27 8.94
C LYS A 671 15.65 -19.46 9.86
N ILE A 672 15.03 -19.49 11.04
CA ILE A 672 15.18 -20.60 12.01
C ILE A 672 14.66 -21.92 11.39
N LEU A 673 13.52 -21.89 10.70
CA LEU A 673 12.96 -23.07 10.07
C LEU A 673 13.83 -23.56 8.89
N ALA A 674 14.43 -22.64 8.12
CA ALA A 674 15.35 -22.96 7.04
C ALA A 674 16.58 -23.72 7.56
N TYR A 675 17.20 -23.22 8.64
CA TYR A 675 18.30 -23.94 9.27
C TYR A 675 17.89 -25.31 9.79
N LYS A 676 16.71 -25.45 10.41
CA LYS A 676 16.21 -26.74 10.89
C LYS A 676 16.10 -27.75 9.73
N ILE A 677 15.57 -27.33 8.58
CA ILE A 677 15.42 -28.20 7.40
C ILE A 677 16.78 -28.56 6.82
N LEU A 678 17.71 -27.62 6.70
CA LEU A 678 19.09 -27.90 6.26
C LEU A 678 19.80 -28.88 7.19
N ALA A 679 19.67 -28.69 8.51
CA ALA A 679 20.25 -29.62 9.48
C ALA A 679 19.65 -31.04 9.35
N ASP A 680 18.38 -31.16 8.95
CA ASP A 680 17.77 -32.47 8.64
C ASP A 680 18.32 -33.11 7.37
N ILE A 681 18.52 -32.32 6.32
CA ILE A 681 19.17 -32.77 5.09
C ILE A 681 20.57 -33.30 5.39
N TYR A 682 21.37 -32.57 6.19
CA TYR A 682 22.72 -32.98 6.56
C TYR A 682 22.76 -34.18 7.51
N GLU A 683 21.82 -34.31 8.45
CA GLU A 683 21.72 -35.52 9.27
C GLU A 683 21.40 -36.75 8.39
N LYS A 684 20.46 -36.61 7.45
CA LYS A 684 20.09 -37.69 6.51
C LYS A 684 21.23 -38.09 5.57
N SER A 685 22.10 -37.14 5.19
CA SER A 685 23.31 -37.43 4.41
C SER A 685 24.46 -38.03 5.24
N LYS A 686 24.25 -38.22 6.56
CA LYS A 686 25.24 -38.69 7.54
C LYS A 686 26.38 -37.71 7.80
N ASP A 687 26.19 -36.43 7.51
CA ASP A 687 27.09 -35.36 7.89
C ASP A 687 26.62 -34.70 9.20
N SER A 688 26.77 -35.44 10.30
CA SER A 688 26.34 -35.00 11.62
C SER A 688 27.11 -33.76 12.12
N LEU A 689 28.32 -33.49 11.61
CA LEU A 689 29.09 -32.32 12.00
C LEU A 689 28.49 -31.05 11.39
N ARG A 690 28.23 -31.03 10.08
CA ARG A 690 27.54 -29.91 9.42
C ARG A 690 26.15 -29.69 10.01
N ALA A 691 25.40 -30.77 10.23
CA ALA A 691 24.10 -30.69 10.89
C ALA A 691 24.21 -30.01 12.26
N SER A 692 25.24 -30.35 13.05
CA SER A 692 25.50 -29.76 14.36
C SER A 692 25.91 -28.27 14.29
N ASN A 693 26.67 -27.86 13.27
CA ASN A 693 27.04 -26.45 13.09
C ASN A 693 25.80 -25.61 12.76
N ILE A 694 25.02 -26.06 11.78
CA ILE A 694 23.80 -25.37 11.34
C ILE A 694 22.76 -25.26 12.46
N ILE A 695 22.55 -26.33 13.24
CA ILE A 695 21.60 -26.26 14.36
C ILE A 695 22.11 -25.32 15.47
N GLY A 696 23.42 -25.18 15.64
CA GLY A 696 24.04 -24.21 16.55
C GLY A 696 23.70 -22.77 16.19
N LEU A 697 23.84 -22.40 14.91
CA LEU A 697 23.46 -21.07 14.39
C LEU A 697 21.98 -20.78 14.66
N ALA A 698 21.13 -21.76 14.36
CA ALA A 698 19.68 -21.63 14.50
C ALA A 698 19.24 -21.46 15.96
N LEU A 699 19.91 -22.14 16.90
CA LEU A 699 19.68 -21.99 18.34
C LEU A 699 20.18 -20.64 18.87
N ASN A 700 21.29 -20.12 18.34
CA ASN A 700 21.76 -18.78 18.67
C ASN A 700 20.70 -17.73 18.31
N ASP A 701 20.24 -17.75 17.06
CA ASP A 701 19.16 -16.89 16.57
C ASP A 701 17.88 -17.04 17.40
N TYR A 702 17.41 -18.28 17.60
CA TYR A 702 16.22 -18.53 18.41
C TYR A 702 16.35 -17.96 19.83
N SER A 703 17.50 -18.16 20.48
CA SER A 703 17.75 -17.67 21.82
C SER A 703 17.75 -16.13 21.88
N PHE A 704 18.35 -15.47 20.87
CA PHE A 704 18.38 -14.03 20.74
C PHE A 704 16.95 -13.46 20.60
N TYR A 705 16.20 -13.92 19.60
CA TYR A 705 14.86 -13.40 19.34
C TYR A 705 13.90 -13.65 20.51
N LYS A 706 14.03 -14.81 21.16
CA LYS A 706 13.22 -15.14 22.33
C LYS A 706 13.56 -14.24 23.53
N LYS A 707 14.85 -14.03 23.83
CA LYS A 707 15.29 -13.18 24.95
C LYS A 707 14.74 -11.76 24.85
N HIS A 708 14.60 -11.24 23.63
CA HIS A 708 14.09 -9.91 23.35
C HIS A 708 12.57 -9.85 23.08
N ASN A 709 11.83 -10.95 23.29
CA ASN A 709 10.39 -11.07 22.99
C ASN A 709 10.01 -10.70 21.55
N LEU A 710 10.93 -10.88 20.60
CA LEU A 710 10.74 -10.54 19.18
C LEU A 710 9.97 -11.62 18.42
N ILE A 711 9.99 -12.86 18.91
CA ILE A 711 9.24 -13.98 18.36
C ILE A 711 8.47 -14.66 19.49
N LYS A 712 7.21 -15.02 19.22
CA LYS A 712 6.46 -15.93 20.08
C LYS A 712 6.89 -17.37 19.75
N GLY A 713 7.34 -18.13 20.74
CA GLY A 713 7.68 -19.54 20.55
C GLY A 713 6.49 -20.32 20.00
N SER A 714 6.50 -20.61 18.70
CA SER A 714 5.55 -21.52 18.08
C SER A 714 6.07 -22.95 18.24
N LYS A 715 5.17 -23.95 18.23
CA LYS A 715 5.58 -25.36 18.29
C LYS A 715 6.58 -25.72 17.18
N GLU A 716 6.41 -25.12 16.01
CA GLU A 716 7.26 -25.34 14.84
C GLU A 716 8.66 -24.76 15.06
N ILE A 717 8.78 -23.54 15.60
CA ILE A 717 10.08 -22.94 15.91
C ILE A 717 10.74 -23.68 17.09
N SER A 718 9.99 -24.01 18.14
CA SER A 718 10.50 -24.75 19.31
C SER A 718 10.98 -26.17 18.99
N SER A 719 10.50 -26.77 17.88
CA SER A 719 10.95 -28.09 17.41
C SER A 719 12.42 -28.10 16.94
N ILE A 720 13.09 -26.95 16.94
CA ILE A 720 14.55 -26.88 16.77
C ILE A 720 15.31 -27.67 17.86
N TYR A 721 14.83 -27.66 19.10
CA TYR A 721 15.45 -28.43 20.19
C TYR A 721 15.23 -29.94 20.02
N GLU A 722 14.12 -30.35 19.43
CA GLU A 722 13.94 -31.74 19.02
C GLU A 722 15.02 -32.11 18.01
N LYS A 723 15.21 -31.26 17.00
CA LYS A 723 16.19 -31.53 15.95
C LYS A 723 17.63 -31.58 16.48
N GLN A 724 17.99 -30.70 17.42
CA GLN A 724 19.26 -30.77 18.14
C GLN A 724 19.41 -32.12 18.86
N GLY A 725 18.34 -32.60 19.50
CA GLY A 725 18.32 -33.90 20.16
C GLY A 725 18.55 -35.07 19.19
N ASP A 726 17.98 -35.01 17.97
CA ASP A 726 18.17 -36.03 16.94
C ASP A 726 19.64 -36.07 16.48
N ILE A 727 20.24 -34.90 16.22
CA ILE A 727 21.65 -34.78 15.81
C ILE A 727 22.59 -35.27 16.92
N LEU A 728 22.39 -34.85 18.16
CA LEU A 728 23.20 -35.30 19.30
C LEU A 728 23.09 -36.81 19.53
N ARG A 729 21.89 -37.37 19.33
CA ARG A 729 21.67 -38.82 19.36
C ARG A 729 22.46 -39.53 18.26
N SER A 730 22.48 -38.99 17.03
CA SER A 730 23.27 -39.55 15.92
C SER A 730 24.79 -39.56 16.23
N LEU A 731 25.25 -38.60 17.03
CA LEU A 731 26.62 -38.49 17.53
C LEU A 731 26.90 -39.38 18.77
N ASN A 732 25.92 -40.17 19.22
CA ASN A 732 25.94 -40.97 20.46
C ASN A 732 26.07 -40.17 21.77
N ASP A 733 25.79 -38.86 21.76
CA ASP A 733 25.68 -38.05 22.98
C ASP A 733 24.24 -38.09 23.53
N PHE A 734 23.87 -39.24 24.10
CA PHE A 734 22.51 -39.49 24.54
C PHE A 734 22.06 -38.59 25.70
N LYS A 735 22.97 -38.18 26.58
CA LYS A 735 22.63 -37.32 27.73
C LYS A 735 22.28 -35.90 27.28
N SER A 736 23.08 -35.35 26.37
CA SER A 736 22.77 -34.05 25.76
C SER A 736 21.51 -34.14 24.91
N ALA A 737 21.33 -35.23 24.15
CA ALA A 737 20.10 -35.45 23.39
C ALA A 737 18.84 -35.47 24.26
N ILE A 738 18.85 -36.21 25.37
CA ILE A 738 17.75 -36.21 26.36
C ILE A 738 17.48 -34.79 26.86
N SER A 739 18.53 -34.01 27.14
CA SER A 739 18.40 -32.64 27.62
C SER A 739 17.72 -31.73 26.58
N SER A 740 18.13 -31.83 25.31
CA SER A 740 17.52 -31.09 24.20
C SER A 740 16.06 -31.46 23.97
N TYR A 741 15.70 -32.75 23.99
CA TYR A 741 14.29 -33.14 23.90
C TYR A 741 13.45 -32.63 25.08
N LYS A 742 14.00 -32.66 26.30
CA LYS A 742 13.32 -32.11 27.50
C LYS A 742 13.12 -30.60 27.35
N LEU A 743 14.07 -29.86 26.76
CA LEU A 743 13.89 -28.45 26.41
C LEU A 743 12.77 -28.27 25.40
N ALA A 744 12.72 -29.06 24.33
CA ALA A 744 11.63 -29.00 23.35
C ALA A 744 10.26 -29.17 24.02
N ILE A 745 10.11 -30.16 24.91
CA ILE A 745 8.88 -30.41 25.67
C ILE A 745 8.50 -29.20 26.54
N ASN A 746 9.47 -28.62 27.24
CA ASN A 746 9.25 -27.44 28.09
C ASN A 746 8.81 -26.21 27.28
N GLU A 747 9.22 -26.12 26.01
CA GLU A 747 8.85 -25.08 25.06
C GLU A 747 7.50 -25.34 24.35
N GLY A 748 6.76 -26.36 24.78
CA GLY A 748 5.41 -26.67 24.28
C GLY A 748 5.36 -27.66 23.11
N VAL A 749 6.48 -28.33 22.78
CA VAL A 749 6.53 -29.43 21.80
C VAL A 749 5.93 -30.69 22.44
N ASP A 750 4.61 -30.82 22.37
CA ASP A 750 3.85 -31.93 22.96
C ASP A 750 3.58 -33.04 21.92
N TYR A 751 4.65 -33.64 21.36
CA TYR A 751 4.57 -34.69 20.34
C TYR A 751 4.87 -36.08 20.92
N PRO A 752 4.03 -37.11 20.69
CA PRO A 752 4.24 -38.46 21.19
C PRO A 752 5.64 -39.01 20.88
N ASP A 753 6.12 -38.77 19.67
CA ASP A 753 7.43 -39.25 19.21
C ASP A 753 8.58 -38.67 20.03
N VAL A 754 8.49 -37.41 20.49
CA VAL A 754 9.53 -36.77 21.31
C VAL A 754 9.58 -37.38 22.70
N TYR A 755 8.43 -37.59 23.36
CA TYR A 755 8.38 -38.29 24.65
C TYR A 755 8.87 -39.73 24.51
N TYR A 756 8.52 -40.41 23.40
CA TYR A 756 8.95 -41.77 23.14
C TYR A 756 10.48 -41.84 22.96
N LYS A 757 11.08 -40.94 22.17
CA LYS A 757 12.55 -40.79 22.03
C LYS A 757 13.22 -40.59 23.40
N VAL A 758 12.68 -39.70 24.25
CA VAL A 758 13.21 -39.48 25.61
C VAL A 758 13.11 -40.74 26.46
N GLY A 759 11.97 -41.45 26.40
CA GLY A 759 11.75 -42.69 27.12
C GLY A 759 12.76 -43.78 26.75
N LEU A 760 12.98 -43.99 25.45
CA LEU A 760 13.94 -44.98 24.95
C LEU A 760 15.39 -44.63 25.30
N LEU A 761 15.78 -43.36 25.19
CA LEU A 761 17.12 -42.92 25.56
C LEU A 761 17.35 -43.00 27.08
N SER A 762 16.34 -42.65 27.88
CA SER A 762 16.41 -42.79 29.34
C SER A 762 16.56 -44.26 29.75
N TYR A 763 15.87 -45.18 29.06
CA TYR A 763 16.05 -46.62 29.25
C TYR A 763 17.50 -47.05 28.95
N ARG A 764 18.07 -46.56 27.84
CA ARG A 764 19.45 -46.86 27.44
C ARG A 764 20.49 -46.36 28.45
N GLU A 765 20.26 -45.19 29.03
CA GLU A 765 21.09 -44.63 30.10
C GLU A 765 20.84 -45.28 31.49
N ASN A 766 20.08 -46.38 31.54
CA ASN A 766 19.66 -47.10 32.75
C ASN A 766 18.85 -46.25 33.74
N ASN A 767 18.25 -45.16 33.27
CA ASN A 767 17.41 -44.28 34.07
C ASN A 767 15.94 -44.69 33.92
N TYR A 768 15.62 -45.88 34.45
CA TYR A 768 14.35 -46.56 34.18
C TYR A 768 13.12 -45.83 34.73
N ASP A 769 13.25 -45.08 35.82
CA ASP A 769 12.15 -44.30 36.38
C ASP A 769 11.71 -43.17 35.42
N ASP A 770 12.70 -42.44 34.89
CA ASP A 770 12.47 -41.42 33.86
C ASP A 770 11.89 -42.08 32.59
N ALA A 771 12.48 -43.20 32.15
CA ALA A 771 11.99 -43.94 30.98
C ALA A 771 10.49 -44.28 31.12
N LEU A 772 10.10 -44.85 32.26
CA LEU A 772 8.72 -45.23 32.55
C LEU A 772 7.79 -44.01 32.57
N LYS A 773 8.20 -42.90 33.20
CA LYS A 773 7.46 -41.65 33.25
C LYS A 773 7.13 -41.13 31.83
N TYR A 774 8.13 -41.07 30.96
CA TYR A 774 7.96 -40.60 29.59
C TYR A 774 7.13 -41.56 28.74
N LEU A 775 7.34 -42.88 28.88
CA LEU A 775 6.55 -43.89 28.16
C LEU A 775 5.08 -43.92 28.60
N PHE A 776 4.77 -43.75 29.89
CA PHE A 776 3.38 -43.61 30.36
C PHE A 776 2.72 -42.33 29.86
N LYS A 777 3.48 -41.25 29.73
CA LYS A 777 2.98 -40.03 29.09
C LYS A 777 2.57 -40.32 27.65
N VAL A 778 3.38 -41.06 26.88
CA VAL A 778 3.01 -41.52 25.52
C VAL A 778 1.77 -42.43 25.56
N GLU A 779 1.72 -43.43 26.44
CA GLU A 779 0.55 -44.33 26.57
C GLU A 779 -0.75 -43.55 26.85
N SER A 780 -0.67 -42.49 27.66
CA SER A 780 -1.82 -41.63 27.99
C SER A 780 -2.27 -40.71 26.84
N MET A 781 -1.44 -40.53 25.81
CA MET A 781 -1.78 -39.72 24.64
C MET A 781 -2.76 -40.46 23.73
N ALA A 782 -3.68 -39.69 23.13
CA ALA A 782 -4.73 -40.23 22.30
C ALA A 782 -4.14 -41.05 21.13
N GLY A 783 -4.59 -42.31 21.00
CA GLY A 783 -4.14 -43.21 19.95
C GLY A 783 -2.93 -44.08 20.32
N PHE A 784 -2.24 -43.86 21.44
CA PHE A 784 -1.02 -44.64 21.78
C PHE A 784 -1.22 -45.67 22.89
N SER A 785 -2.38 -45.67 23.57
CA SER A 785 -2.68 -46.58 24.68
C SER A 785 -2.64 -48.07 24.32
N SER A 786 -2.79 -48.42 23.05
CA SER A 786 -2.74 -49.80 22.56
C SER A 786 -1.58 -50.07 21.60
N SER A 787 -0.63 -49.13 21.43
CA SER A 787 0.53 -49.34 20.56
C SER A 787 1.42 -50.46 21.12
N ASN A 788 1.66 -51.49 20.31
CA ASN A 788 2.52 -52.62 20.69
C ASN A 788 3.95 -52.17 21.00
N GLU A 789 4.45 -51.15 20.30
CA GLU A 789 5.79 -50.57 20.51
C GLU A 789 5.90 -49.90 21.89
N VAL A 790 4.91 -49.07 22.25
CA VAL A 790 4.86 -48.38 23.54
C VAL A 790 4.68 -49.37 24.68
N LEU A 791 3.71 -50.30 24.55
CA LEU A 791 3.43 -51.31 25.57
C LEU A 791 4.63 -52.24 25.78
N ASN A 792 5.31 -52.67 24.72
CA ASN A 792 6.53 -53.47 24.84
C ASN A 792 7.66 -52.70 25.54
N SER A 793 7.82 -51.40 25.22
CA SER A 793 8.84 -50.55 25.84
C SER A 793 8.60 -50.37 27.34
N ILE A 794 7.33 -50.18 27.73
CA ILE A 794 6.92 -50.14 29.13
C ILE A 794 7.17 -51.49 29.82
N ALA A 795 6.75 -52.59 29.20
CA ALA A 795 6.93 -53.93 29.76
C ALA A 795 8.41 -54.26 30.00
N LEU A 796 9.28 -53.91 29.05
CA LEU A 796 10.72 -54.08 29.18
C LEU A 796 11.30 -53.20 30.31
N THR A 797 10.87 -51.95 30.40
CA THR A 797 11.33 -51.02 31.44
C THR A 797 10.92 -51.52 32.83
N LEU A 798 9.68 -51.98 33.00
CA LEU A 798 9.18 -52.59 34.24
C LEU A 798 9.95 -53.87 34.61
N TYR A 799 10.32 -54.69 33.61
CA TYR A 799 11.16 -55.86 33.83
C TYR A 799 12.55 -55.46 34.39
N LYS A 800 13.18 -54.41 33.85
CA LYS A 800 14.47 -53.90 34.36
C LYS A 800 14.37 -53.34 35.78
N ILE A 801 13.29 -52.63 36.10
CA ILE A 801 12.98 -52.17 37.46
C ILE A 801 12.78 -53.37 38.42
N GLY A 802 12.33 -54.51 37.90
CA GLY A 802 12.06 -55.72 38.65
C GLY A 802 10.59 -55.91 39.04
N ASP A 803 9.69 -55.06 38.52
CA ASP A 803 8.25 -55.24 38.66
C ASP A 803 7.72 -56.22 37.59
N PHE A 804 7.93 -57.50 37.87
CA PHE A 804 7.55 -58.57 36.95
C PHE A 804 6.03 -58.72 36.79
N LEU A 805 5.24 -58.39 37.82
CA LEU A 805 3.78 -58.50 37.74
C LEU A 805 3.19 -57.39 36.86
N ALA A 806 3.67 -56.16 37.00
CA ALA A 806 3.28 -55.08 36.11
C ALA A 806 3.78 -55.34 34.68
N SER A 807 5.05 -55.73 34.51
CA SER A 807 5.62 -56.10 33.20
C SER A 807 4.78 -57.17 32.48
N ARG A 808 4.36 -58.20 33.21
CA ARG A 808 3.47 -59.26 32.71
C ARG A 808 2.16 -58.71 32.15
N SER A 809 1.52 -57.77 32.86
CA SER A 809 0.24 -57.19 32.42
C SER A 809 0.35 -56.49 31.06
N TYR A 810 1.48 -55.80 30.81
CA TYR A 810 1.75 -55.15 29.53
C TYR A 810 2.06 -56.17 28.43
N TYR A 811 2.89 -57.19 28.69
CA TYR A 811 3.15 -58.24 27.70
C TYR A 811 1.90 -59.04 27.32
N LEU A 812 0.97 -59.26 28.25
CA LEU A 812 -0.31 -59.89 27.92
C LEU A 812 -1.17 -59.04 26.99
N ARG A 813 -1.16 -57.70 27.16
CA ARG A 813 -1.85 -56.79 26.25
C ARG A 813 -1.22 -56.82 24.86
N VAL A 814 0.11 -56.80 24.77
CA VAL A 814 0.83 -56.94 23.49
C VAL A 814 0.47 -58.26 22.83
N MET A 815 0.51 -59.37 23.57
CA MET A 815 0.16 -60.68 23.03
C MET A 815 -1.26 -60.72 22.49
N GLN A 816 -2.22 -60.20 23.26
CA GLN A 816 -3.61 -60.10 22.83
C GLN A 816 -3.74 -59.29 21.53
N ASN A 817 -3.02 -58.18 21.40
CA ASN A 817 -3.03 -57.37 20.20
C ASN A 817 -2.47 -58.13 18.99
N LEU A 818 -1.35 -58.84 19.14
CA LEU A 818 -0.72 -59.64 18.09
C LEU A 818 -1.60 -60.83 17.65
N GLU A 819 -2.25 -61.50 18.60
CA GLU A 819 -3.18 -62.60 18.31
C GLU A 819 -4.40 -62.11 17.50
N LEU A 820 -4.94 -60.95 17.87
CA LEU A 820 -6.04 -60.31 17.15
C LEU A 820 -5.62 -59.87 15.74
N GLU A 821 -4.42 -59.30 15.60
CA GLU A 821 -3.83 -58.91 14.32
C GLU A 821 -3.69 -60.13 13.40
N LYS A 822 -3.12 -61.22 13.92
CA LYS A 822 -2.93 -62.48 13.20
C LYS A 822 -4.24 -63.16 12.80
N ALA A 823 -5.25 -63.16 13.68
CA ALA A 823 -6.56 -63.74 13.40
C ALA A 823 -7.27 -63.07 12.21
N ASN A 824 -6.93 -61.81 11.93
CA ASN A 824 -7.53 -61.02 10.86
C ASN A 824 -6.76 -61.08 9.53
N VAL A 825 -5.61 -61.74 9.51
CA VAL A 825 -4.86 -61.99 8.28
C VAL A 825 -5.49 -63.16 7.51
N LEU A 826 -6.04 -62.86 6.33
CA LEU A 826 -6.46 -63.89 5.37
C LEU A 826 -5.25 -64.58 4.74
N ASN A 827 -5.29 -65.92 4.64
CA ASN A 827 -4.23 -66.73 4.04
C ASN A 827 -2.84 -66.47 4.66
N PHE A 828 -2.74 -66.64 5.97
CA PHE A 828 -1.50 -66.45 6.73
C PHE A 828 -0.38 -67.40 6.24
N ASN A 829 0.55 -66.84 5.44
CA ASN A 829 1.75 -67.52 4.95
C ASN A 829 3.02 -66.72 5.30
N PRO A 830 3.72 -67.04 6.41
CA PRO A 830 4.91 -66.33 6.87
C PRO A 830 6.21 -66.69 6.13
N LYS A 831 6.20 -67.67 5.23
CA LYS A 831 7.37 -68.02 4.41
C LYS A 831 7.50 -67.13 3.17
N GLU A 832 6.37 -66.71 2.59
CA GLU A 832 6.33 -65.94 1.35
C GLU A 832 6.01 -64.46 1.56
N ASN A 833 5.42 -64.09 2.70
CA ASN A 833 5.02 -62.71 2.99
C ASN A 833 5.80 -62.13 4.18
N ASP A 834 6.53 -61.05 3.93
CA ASP A 834 7.39 -60.40 4.93
C ASP A 834 6.62 -59.85 6.13
N TYR A 835 5.40 -59.35 5.94
CA TYR A 835 4.57 -58.85 7.04
C TYR A 835 4.13 -59.99 7.97
N HIS A 836 3.68 -61.12 7.42
CA HIS A 836 3.32 -62.31 8.23
C HIS A 836 4.54 -62.84 9.01
N LYS A 837 5.72 -62.79 8.39
CA LYS A 837 6.99 -63.14 9.03
C LYS A 837 7.31 -62.21 10.20
N ILE A 838 7.21 -60.89 9.99
CA ILE A 838 7.41 -59.88 11.05
C ILE A 838 6.43 -60.10 12.21
N LEU A 839 5.17 -60.43 11.91
CA LEU A 839 4.15 -60.71 12.94
C LEU A 839 4.55 -61.93 13.80
N LEU A 840 5.01 -63.03 13.19
CA LEU A 840 5.53 -64.18 13.95
C LEU A 840 6.78 -63.84 14.76
N LEU A 841 7.68 -63.01 14.22
CA LEU A 841 8.87 -62.57 14.96
C LEU A 841 8.48 -61.78 16.21
N LYS A 842 7.50 -60.87 16.11
CA LYS A 842 6.94 -60.15 17.26
C LYS A 842 6.29 -61.10 18.29
N GLU A 843 5.55 -62.12 17.83
CA GLU A 843 4.99 -63.16 18.73
C GLU A 843 6.10 -63.94 19.44
N ILE A 844 7.15 -64.38 18.72
CA ILE A 844 8.30 -65.11 19.30
C ILE A 844 8.96 -64.28 20.40
N GLU A 845 9.23 -62.99 20.12
CA GLU A 845 9.82 -62.06 21.10
C GLU A 845 8.92 -61.91 22.34
N THR A 846 7.63 -61.66 22.11
CA THR A 846 6.65 -61.40 23.18
C THR A 846 6.43 -62.65 24.04
N TYR A 847 6.30 -63.84 23.44
CA TYR A 847 6.16 -65.12 24.16
C TYR A 847 7.42 -65.45 24.97
N ASN A 848 8.62 -65.22 24.42
CA ASN A 848 9.86 -65.43 25.16
C ASN A 848 9.92 -64.51 26.39
N ASN A 849 9.71 -63.21 26.17
CA ASN A 849 9.83 -62.20 27.21
C ASN A 849 8.73 -62.37 28.28
N LEU A 850 7.48 -62.61 27.89
CA LEU A 850 6.39 -62.95 28.80
C LEU A 850 6.72 -64.21 29.62
N GLY A 851 7.23 -65.25 28.97
CA GLY A 851 7.62 -66.49 29.63
C GLY A 851 8.70 -66.29 30.68
N VAL A 852 9.74 -65.51 30.35
CA VAL A 852 10.78 -65.11 31.31
C VAL A 852 10.19 -64.32 32.48
N VAL A 853 9.36 -63.30 32.20
CA VAL A 853 8.75 -62.44 33.21
C VAL A 853 7.88 -63.25 34.17
N GLU A 854 7.07 -64.18 33.68
CA GLU A 854 6.23 -65.04 34.51
C GLU A 854 7.06 -66.01 35.37
N VAL A 855 8.12 -66.61 34.82
CA VAL A 855 9.04 -67.43 35.61
C VAL A 855 9.72 -66.60 36.70
N MET A 856 10.17 -65.38 36.39
CA MET A 856 10.77 -64.47 37.38
C MET A 856 9.77 -64.04 38.46
N ALA A 857 8.55 -63.66 38.07
CA ALA A 857 7.48 -63.30 38.99
C ALA A 857 7.14 -64.47 39.93
N SER A 858 7.19 -65.72 39.44
CA SER A 858 6.89 -66.90 40.25
C SER A 858 7.84 -67.12 41.44
N PHE A 859 9.02 -66.50 41.42
CA PHE A 859 10.01 -66.57 42.49
C PHE A 859 9.85 -65.48 43.55
N SER A 860 8.86 -64.58 43.43
CA SER A 860 8.64 -63.50 44.39
C SER A 860 7.93 -64.00 45.67
N SER A 861 8.64 -64.00 46.80
CA SER A 861 8.20 -64.27 48.19
C SER A 861 7.57 -65.65 48.50
N ILE A 862 6.69 -66.18 47.65
CA ILE A 862 6.06 -67.50 47.72
C ILE A 862 6.05 -68.08 46.30
N ARG A 863 6.52 -69.32 46.13
CA ARG A 863 6.58 -69.96 44.80
C ARG A 863 5.18 -70.15 44.22
N ASP A 864 4.83 -69.34 43.22
CA ASP A 864 3.58 -69.51 42.48
C ASP A 864 3.76 -70.55 41.36
N THR A 865 3.31 -71.77 41.63
CA THR A 865 3.42 -72.88 40.69
C THR A 865 2.59 -72.67 39.41
N LYS A 866 1.49 -71.92 39.48
CA LYS A 866 0.66 -71.64 38.29
C LYS A 866 1.39 -70.70 37.36
N LEU A 867 1.96 -69.63 37.92
CA LEU A 867 2.70 -68.63 37.15
C LEU A 867 3.98 -69.22 36.55
N PHE A 868 4.68 -70.08 37.31
CA PHE A 868 5.84 -70.82 36.79
C PHE A 868 5.47 -71.71 35.59
N ASN A 869 4.39 -72.48 35.70
CA ASN A 869 3.94 -73.35 34.61
C ASN A 869 3.49 -72.55 33.37
N SER A 870 2.81 -71.42 33.58
CA SER A 870 2.45 -70.48 32.52
C SER A 870 3.70 -69.96 31.78
N GLY A 871 4.72 -69.54 32.54
CA GLY A 871 5.96 -69.03 31.94
C GLY A 871 6.70 -70.08 31.11
N VAL A 872 6.79 -71.33 31.60
CA VAL A 872 7.35 -72.46 30.83
C VAL A 872 6.53 -72.75 29.57
N SER A 873 5.21 -72.65 29.64
CA SER A 873 4.32 -72.81 28.48
C SER A 873 4.59 -71.74 27.42
N ASN A 874 4.68 -70.48 27.83
CA ASN A 874 4.98 -69.36 26.93
C ASN A 874 6.34 -69.50 26.24
N LEU A 875 7.38 -69.89 26.98
CA LEU A 875 8.70 -70.19 26.39
C LEU A 875 8.63 -71.36 25.39
N SER A 876 7.82 -72.37 25.67
CA SER A 876 7.64 -73.52 24.77
C SER A 876 6.93 -73.13 23.49
N GLU A 877 5.93 -72.23 23.56
CA GLU A 877 5.25 -71.72 22.38
C GLU A 877 6.16 -70.82 21.53
N SER A 878 6.96 -69.94 22.16
CA SER A 878 7.99 -69.15 21.45
C SER A 878 8.95 -70.04 20.64
N ALA A 879 9.50 -71.09 21.29
CA ALA A 879 10.40 -72.04 20.63
C ALA A 879 9.72 -72.80 19.48
N LYS A 880 8.43 -73.15 19.65
CA LYS A 880 7.64 -73.82 18.61
C LYS A 880 7.40 -72.91 17.40
N ILE A 881 7.02 -71.65 17.60
CA ILE A 881 6.82 -70.69 16.51
C ILE A 881 8.14 -70.45 15.78
N PHE A 882 9.25 -70.32 16.50
CA PHE A 882 10.59 -70.18 15.91
C PHE A 882 10.97 -71.39 15.05
N ASP A 883 10.74 -72.61 15.55
CA ASP A 883 10.99 -73.84 14.80
C ASP A 883 10.15 -73.89 13.52
N ILE A 884 8.87 -73.46 13.56
CA ILE A 884 7.99 -73.43 12.38
C ILE A 884 8.52 -72.45 11.34
N LEU A 885 8.98 -71.27 11.77
CA LEU A 885 9.47 -70.22 10.88
C LEU A 885 10.80 -70.59 10.20
N ASN A 886 11.67 -71.35 10.87
CA ASN A 886 13.03 -71.67 10.40
C ASN A 886 13.19 -73.09 9.84
N ARG A 887 12.09 -73.82 9.61
CA ARG A 887 12.13 -75.11 8.92
C ARG A 887 12.30 -74.93 7.42
N ASP A 888 13.23 -75.68 6.83
CA ASP A 888 13.44 -75.75 5.38
C ASP A 888 12.21 -76.34 4.66
N GLU A 889 12.19 -76.34 3.32
CA GLU A 889 11.07 -76.88 2.52
C GLU A 889 10.76 -78.35 2.87
N ASP A 890 11.78 -79.13 3.23
CA ASP A 890 11.66 -80.53 3.68
C ASP A 890 11.30 -80.70 5.18
N MET A 891 10.94 -79.59 5.86
CA MET A 891 10.55 -79.56 7.28
C MET A 891 11.63 -80.03 8.27
N VAL A 892 12.90 -80.04 7.83
CA VAL A 892 14.07 -80.38 8.66
C VAL A 892 14.29 -79.29 9.71
N LYS A 893 14.61 -79.73 10.94
CA LYS A 893 14.83 -78.82 12.06
C LYS A 893 16.11 -78.00 11.87
N SER A 894 16.01 -76.68 12.01
CA SER A 894 17.16 -75.77 11.92
C SER A 894 18.20 -76.04 13.02
N VAL A 895 19.48 -75.84 12.72
CA VAL A 895 20.58 -75.94 13.69
C VAL A 895 20.62 -74.72 14.65
N LYS A 896 19.98 -73.59 14.27
CA LYS A 896 19.92 -72.38 15.08
C LYS A 896 19.05 -72.61 16.32
N LYS A 897 19.53 -72.18 17.48
CA LYS A 897 18.78 -72.22 18.74
C LYS A 897 18.26 -70.83 19.07
N ASP A 898 16.97 -70.73 19.35
CA ASP A 898 16.30 -69.51 19.81
C ASP A 898 16.51 -69.26 21.30
N LEU A 899 16.24 -68.02 21.72
CA LEU A 899 16.39 -67.60 23.12
C LEU A 899 15.49 -68.42 24.05
N ALA A 900 14.27 -68.76 23.63
CA ALA A 900 13.32 -69.47 24.49
C ALA A 900 13.77 -70.92 24.75
N SER A 901 14.27 -71.63 23.74
CA SER A 901 14.88 -72.96 23.92
C SER A 901 16.07 -72.95 24.89
N LEU A 902 16.89 -71.89 24.85
CA LEU A 902 18.02 -71.73 25.76
C LEU A 902 17.54 -71.40 27.19
N ASN A 903 16.53 -70.54 27.34
CA ASN A 903 15.89 -70.25 28.63
C ASN A 903 15.29 -71.51 29.26
N LEU A 904 14.51 -72.30 28.49
CA LEU A 904 13.96 -73.58 28.95
C LEU A 904 15.05 -74.52 29.45
N ARG A 905 16.15 -74.65 28.70
CA ARG A 905 17.31 -75.45 29.11
C ARG A 905 17.87 -74.97 30.45
N ASN A 906 18.01 -73.66 30.64
CA ASN A 906 18.52 -73.08 31.88
C ASN A 906 17.57 -73.34 33.06
N ILE A 907 16.25 -73.30 32.82
CA ILE A 907 15.23 -73.64 33.83
C ILE A 907 15.36 -75.11 34.25
N PHE A 908 15.42 -76.04 33.29
CA PHE A 908 15.51 -77.47 33.60
C PHE A 908 16.85 -77.89 34.23
N LYS A 909 17.91 -77.13 33.98
CA LYS A 909 19.22 -77.31 34.63
C LYS A 909 19.34 -76.65 36.01
N ASN A 910 18.26 -76.01 36.49
CA ASN A 910 18.25 -75.25 37.74
C ASN A 910 19.32 -74.14 37.78
N SER A 911 19.67 -73.59 36.62
CA SER A 911 20.65 -72.51 36.45
C SER A 911 20.00 -71.20 35.99
N PHE A 912 18.66 -71.14 36.02
CA PHE A 912 17.88 -69.97 35.64
C PHE A 912 17.89 -68.95 36.79
N SER A 913 18.69 -67.90 36.60
CA SER A 913 18.86 -66.80 37.54
C SER A 913 18.99 -65.52 36.74
N LYS A 914 18.79 -64.35 37.37
CA LYS A 914 18.90 -63.03 36.73
C LYS A 914 20.16 -62.84 35.87
N SER A 915 21.27 -63.52 36.19
CA SER A 915 22.53 -63.39 35.44
C SER A 915 22.60 -64.20 34.14
N ASN A 916 21.73 -65.20 33.94
CA ASN A 916 21.81 -66.17 32.84
C ASN A 916 20.52 -66.25 32.00
N VAL A 917 19.69 -65.20 32.07
CA VAL A 917 18.40 -65.13 31.38
C VAL A 917 18.58 -64.42 30.06
N LEU A 918 18.01 -65.00 29.01
CA LEU A 918 18.06 -64.46 27.67
C LEU A 918 16.75 -63.73 27.38
N PHE A 919 16.83 -62.42 27.21
CA PHE A 919 15.68 -61.55 27.01
C PHE A 919 15.85 -60.83 25.66
N TYR A 920 14.77 -60.66 24.90
CA TYR A 920 14.83 -59.82 23.70
C TYR A 920 14.81 -58.35 24.13
N GLU A 921 15.98 -57.73 24.13
CA GLU A 921 16.20 -56.33 24.48
C GLU A 921 16.40 -55.49 23.21
N ASN A 922 15.43 -55.47 22.32
CA ASN A 922 15.52 -54.76 21.03
C ASN A 922 15.12 -53.28 21.13
N LEU A 923 15.19 -52.65 22.32
CA LEU A 923 14.79 -51.25 22.48
C LEU A 923 15.82 -50.27 21.87
N SER A 924 17.10 -50.62 21.89
CA SER A 924 18.20 -49.74 21.47
C SER A 924 18.52 -49.75 19.98
N GLU A 925 18.10 -50.78 19.24
CA GLU A 925 18.27 -50.90 17.78
C GLU A 925 17.10 -50.31 16.99
N LYS A 926 16.01 -49.93 17.67
CA LYS A 926 14.82 -49.27 17.08
C LYS A 926 14.93 -47.73 17.04
N LEU A 927 16.03 -47.18 17.56
CA LEU A 927 16.41 -45.75 17.52
C LEU A 927 17.42 -45.54 16.40
#